data_AF-A0A3P1Z5U2-F1
#
_entry.id   AF-A0A3P1Z5U2-F1
#
_cell.length_a   1.000
_cell.length_b   1.000
_cell.length_c   1.000
_cell.angle_alpha   90.00
_cell.angle_beta   90.00
_cell.angle_gamma   90.00
#
_symmetry.space_group_name_H-M   'P 1'
#
loop_
_entity.id
_entity.type
_entity.pdbx_description
1 polymer ?
#
loop_
_entity_poly.entity_id
_entity_poly.type
_entity_poly.pdbx_seq_one_letter_code
_entity_poly.pdbx_strand_id
1 'polypeptide(L)'
;MKKRFLLIPSVLAMMAVGAKAQELKSDYINWGLASEKFGDVLTEWNPNQKISEDDNFFISRVKPRTHFRNQKTQVRLGLDATNDKRLVAWLPVNEPGKNGLPDGVYDSEVFSMWNYVTHWGNFTAPLGRVPGAFLDVAHKNGVPVTSVASVPFGDIPDGWTTCFNKLSAVAPEKAAQFLNFYGVNGLGYNSEFSTTKNLVEGLQNFHEKLVEKASVKDPLFENLWYDGTSNAGFILFDRGLGAHNDGNFGPNGKARASFFLNYNWNRADLLTNSVVYAKTINRDPLLLYAGINMQGGEPKAGPRWTLLKDYPISIGLWGAHQRSMFWESRQEKGSAPEVQQRTYMLRTERWFTGGTRNPINCPEINNSLAYHADNFDFHGMSSMMSARSSLKWDLSEEPFISYFNLGNGKFMNWNGERANSLEWYNIGVQDYLPTWRWWFAKELLGREKTNVPAQSLDAEFIWDDAYVGGSCLRVFGSGEEQYLHLFKTDYALQSGDVITFRYKLVKGSADLNLALTTVGAEETAVAPNDFKVFDSKLIADEDVWLTKTFTVGESLAGKNLALVALHFENAKDMNLRIGEFSIVRGVAQKPATPVVESSKLLYFSRKGVDGKLIFNMPNDKPAGEVCYNLDVKTSMFKLYVQQENKEPLFVGLTTSWAGMFYNAPLMLDQPSARVRFGVSALSLDHKAESEIAWGEYLSTSTYDYNDDIRLDKTSIKPGEDFEMSFVDPLHESGKWELLDKAGKVVFTGEGRSVKVESLTEIGAYKLRLTAPQYDKDKKLRTVTTREFGGFVQITSKEVGALPKILTLTANEKNEAVEVKVNEKVAFAYTGREADGAGSQGVDLKEERFGVKAADLDLTGGKSFSVAFWLKINKLAAGETQLFSVANKGESWPKTDWGWIWCNLQEDGRMGSFTFRGTDRSGNEELRYKFEETRLPIGNWVHIAYSFDYNAEDGFRADYYVDGVKQKLTGWNRQSQGDTYLNTDPGYQPKVYHITKGQVIAVGGKAAFRNGIDGVIDNLVVWDKAITADEVALSMGDLDPAKLPENVLGLWNLEEKAGENNVFPAVGKKVGVEAGTHNFEATGNEGQGVLKWIASSYTSGTPFVKGTAFPVVTKAVWKAKKSEITGETGNATAGEALIAFKQKGDYDVTLTLVNSLGSDSKKFSVIKVDYPESIGTVEAADFRTIVVGEDVLIEFAQAGRYDVSVYNLAGQRVAHKDARIFEGGNVQLRLGQTGTYVVKVARDGKVVRTVKLLKK
;
A
#
# COMPACT_ATOMS: atom_id res chain seq x y z
N MET A 1 -11.50 22.80 -2.60
CA MET A 1 -10.84 21.82 -1.70
C MET A 1 -11.90 21.05 -0.94
N LYS A 2 -12.18 19.79 -1.34
CA LYS A 2 -13.22 18.96 -0.72
C LYS A 2 -12.57 17.95 0.23
N LYS A 3 -12.92 18.04 1.51
CA LYS A 3 -12.51 17.12 2.57
C LYS A 3 -13.00 15.71 2.22
N ARG A 4 -12.08 14.75 2.14
CA ARG A 4 -12.39 13.31 2.01
C ARG A 4 -12.91 12.84 3.37
N PHE A 5 -14.20 12.54 3.46
CA PHE A 5 -14.76 11.82 4.61
C PHE A 5 -14.52 10.33 4.38
N LEU A 6 -13.52 9.77 5.07
CA LEU A 6 -13.39 8.33 5.28
C LEU A 6 -14.53 7.91 6.21
N LEU A 7 -15.40 7.00 5.73
CA LEU A 7 -16.40 6.33 6.56
C LEU A 7 -15.68 5.37 7.51
N ILE A 8 -15.47 5.79 8.75
CA ILE A 8 -15.01 4.94 9.85
C ILE A 8 -16.28 4.44 10.57
N PRO A 9 -16.55 3.13 10.66
CA PRO A 9 -17.53 2.64 11.63
C PRO A 9 -16.95 2.88 13.03
N SER A 10 -17.72 3.55 13.90
CA SER A 10 -17.49 3.70 15.35
C SER A 10 -16.03 3.97 15.77
N VAL A 11 -15.67 5.24 15.94
CA VAL A 11 -14.35 5.61 16.47
C VAL A 11 -14.20 5.03 17.89
N LEU A 12 -13.34 4.01 18.05
CA LEU A 12 -13.01 3.37 19.33
C LEU A 12 -11.72 3.99 19.89
N ALA A 13 -11.65 4.20 21.21
CA ALA A 13 -10.38 4.46 21.86
C ALA A 13 -9.69 3.11 22.15
N MET A 14 -8.43 2.97 21.73
CA MET A 14 -7.64 1.75 21.92
C MET A 14 -6.33 2.09 22.61
N MET A 15 -5.96 1.33 23.63
CA MET A 15 -4.57 1.28 24.10
C MET A 15 -3.94 0.01 23.54
N ALA A 16 -3.27 0.18 22.39
CA ALA A 16 -2.53 -0.87 21.74
C ALA A 16 -1.23 -1.14 22.50
N VAL A 17 -1.03 -2.36 22.97
CA VAL A 17 0.23 -2.91 23.45
C VAL A 17 0.84 -3.73 22.30
N GLY A 18 1.29 -3.01 21.26
CA GLY A 18 2.12 -3.56 20.17
C GLY A 18 1.57 -4.80 19.47
N ALA A 19 0.68 -4.60 18.50
CA ALA A 19 0.34 -5.63 17.51
C ALA A 19 0.64 -5.15 16.10
N LYS A 20 1.84 -5.45 15.60
CA LYS A 20 2.16 -5.37 14.18
C LYS A 20 1.13 -6.13 13.33
N ALA A 21 0.95 -5.70 12.09
CA ALA A 21 0.36 -6.59 11.08
C ALA A 21 1.23 -7.85 10.98
N GLN A 22 0.59 -9.00 10.81
CA GLN A 22 1.31 -10.25 10.65
C GLN A 22 1.97 -10.24 9.26
N GLU A 23 3.29 -10.25 9.23
CA GLU A 23 4.14 -10.09 8.05
C GLU A 23 5.08 -11.29 7.89
N LEU A 24 5.79 -11.36 6.75
CA LEU A 24 6.84 -12.36 6.52
C LEU A 24 7.92 -12.27 7.60
N LYS A 25 8.09 -13.35 8.37
CA LYS A 25 9.16 -13.49 9.37
C LYS A 25 10.37 -14.21 8.77
N SER A 26 11.54 -13.99 9.37
CA SER A 26 12.82 -14.50 8.88
C SER A 26 12.91 -16.03 8.80
N ASP A 27 12.10 -16.74 9.58
CA ASP A 27 12.06 -18.20 9.68
C ASP A 27 10.97 -18.87 8.83
N TYR A 28 10.11 -18.09 8.16
CA TYR A 28 9.00 -18.63 7.38
C TYR A 28 9.46 -19.29 6.07
N ILE A 29 10.43 -18.67 5.38
CA ILE A 29 10.94 -19.12 4.08
C ILE A 29 12.47 -19.28 4.16
N ASN A 30 12.95 -20.49 3.90
CA ASN A 30 14.38 -20.80 3.91
C ASN A 30 15.01 -20.55 2.54
N TRP A 31 15.84 -19.52 2.45
CA TRP A 31 16.63 -19.16 1.26
C TRP A 31 17.69 -20.19 0.89
N GLY A 32 18.09 -21.09 1.81
CA GLY A 32 18.97 -22.22 1.54
C GLY A 32 20.42 -21.90 1.17
N LEU A 33 20.83 -20.64 0.98
CA LEU A 33 22.23 -20.26 0.72
C LEU A 33 22.56 -18.81 1.12
N ALA A 34 23.81 -18.61 1.52
CA ALA A 34 24.48 -17.30 1.59
C ALA A 34 25.28 -17.05 0.30
N SER A 35 25.48 -15.78 -0.07
CA SER A 35 26.09 -15.42 -1.36
C SER A 35 27.50 -15.98 -1.55
N GLU A 36 28.37 -15.92 -0.53
CA GLU A 36 29.73 -16.46 -0.62
C GLU A 36 29.78 -18.00 -0.63
N LYS A 37 28.63 -18.68 -0.49
CA LYS A 37 28.49 -20.13 -0.59
C LYS A 37 27.93 -20.59 -1.94
N PHE A 38 27.62 -19.68 -2.84
CA PHE A 38 27.03 -20.04 -4.14
C PHE A 38 27.90 -21.01 -4.94
N GLY A 39 29.22 -20.82 -4.97
CA GLY A 39 30.15 -21.74 -5.64
C GLY A 39 30.12 -23.17 -5.07
N ASP A 40 29.91 -23.32 -3.76
CA ASP A 40 29.71 -24.63 -3.11
C ASP A 40 28.40 -25.26 -3.58
N VAL A 41 27.30 -24.52 -3.45
CA VAL A 41 25.95 -24.95 -3.83
C VAL A 41 25.90 -25.36 -5.30
N LEU A 42 26.45 -24.56 -6.21
CA LEU A 42 26.45 -24.85 -7.63
C LEU A 42 27.29 -26.09 -7.98
N THR A 43 28.39 -26.31 -7.26
CA THR A 43 29.23 -27.50 -7.46
C THR A 43 28.48 -28.77 -7.06
N GLU A 44 27.71 -28.72 -5.98
CA GLU A 44 26.99 -29.87 -5.42
C GLU A 44 25.61 -30.10 -6.07
N TRP A 45 24.95 -29.06 -6.56
CA TRP A 45 23.59 -29.11 -7.10
C TRP A 45 23.47 -30.07 -8.28
N ASN A 46 22.36 -30.80 -8.35
CA ASN A 46 21.95 -31.57 -9.50
C ASN A 46 20.47 -31.30 -9.77
N PRO A 47 19.96 -31.56 -10.98
CA PRO A 47 18.65 -31.04 -11.36
C PRO A 47 17.44 -31.64 -10.63
N ASN A 48 17.63 -32.71 -9.84
CA ASN A 48 16.61 -33.32 -8.97
C ASN A 48 16.79 -32.98 -7.48
N GLN A 49 17.74 -32.11 -7.15
CA GLN A 49 18.03 -31.74 -5.77
C GLN A 49 17.42 -30.37 -5.47
N LYS A 50 16.75 -30.30 -4.32
CA LYS A 50 16.30 -29.04 -3.75
C LYS A 50 17.44 -28.39 -2.98
N ILE A 51 17.57 -27.07 -3.07
CA ILE A 51 18.47 -26.32 -2.18
C ILE A 51 17.82 -26.17 -0.79
N SER A 52 16.50 -25.96 -0.74
CA SER A 52 15.70 -25.98 0.48
C SER A 52 14.30 -26.55 0.23
N GLU A 53 13.54 -26.84 1.29
CA GLU A 53 12.13 -27.22 1.18
C GLU A 53 11.26 -26.16 0.48
N ASP A 54 11.74 -24.92 0.42
CA ASP A 54 11.04 -23.75 -0.08
C ASP A 54 11.44 -23.37 -1.52
N ASP A 55 12.12 -24.26 -2.26
CA ASP A 55 12.59 -24.01 -3.64
C ASP A 55 11.52 -23.43 -4.57
N ASN A 56 10.25 -23.83 -4.45
CA ASN A 56 9.16 -23.31 -5.27
C ASN A 56 8.87 -21.81 -5.08
N PHE A 57 9.34 -21.18 -4.01
CA PHE A 57 9.32 -19.71 -3.86
C PHE A 57 10.40 -19.00 -4.68
N PHE A 58 11.39 -19.73 -5.21
CA PHE A 58 12.57 -19.18 -5.88
C PHE A 58 12.70 -19.62 -7.35
N ILE A 59 11.75 -20.40 -7.84
CA ILE A 59 11.69 -20.82 -9.25
C ILE A 59 10.70 -19.90 -9.95
N SER A 60 11.16 -19.18 -10.99
CA SER A 60 10.25 -18.45 -11.88
C SER A 60 9.36 -19.44 -12.64
N ARG A 61 8.05 -19.19 -12.64
CA ARG A 61 7.03 -19.98 -13.35
C ARG A 61 6.43 -19.24 -14.54
N VAL A 62 6.91 -18.03 -14.83
CA VAL A 62 6.58 -17.25 -16.04
C VAL A 62 7.74 -17.30 -17.03
N LYS A 63 7.43 -17.66 -18.28
CA LYS A 63 8.42 -17.72 -19.36
C LYS A 63 8.94 -16.31 -19.68
N PRO A 64 10.26 -16.08 -19.74
CA PRO A 64 10.84 -14.80 -20.12
C PRO A 64 10.33 -14.33 -21.49
N ARG A 65 9.86 -13.08 -21.55
CA ARG A 65 9.42 -12.44 -22.80
C ARG A 65 10.50 -11.49 -23.31
N THR A 66 10.59 -11.29 -24.62
CA THR A 66 11.50 -10.29 -25.20
C THR A 66 10.75 -9.01 -25.53
N HIS A 67 11.41 -7.86 -25.38
CA HIS A 67 10.89 -6.61 -25.92
C HIS A 67 10.81 -6.60 -27.44
N PHE A 68 9.99 -5.70 -27.98
CA PHE A 68 10.02 -5.30 -29.39
C PHE A 68 9.99 -3.78 -29.54
N ARG A 69 10.31 -3.32 -30.75
CA ARG A 69 10.28 -1.90 -31.11
C ARG A 69 9.27 -1.67 -32.22
N ASN A 70 8.34 -0.76 -31.98
CA ASN A 70 7.58 -0.08 -33.03
C ASN A 70 7.89 1.41 -32.96
N GLN A 71 8.78 1.90 -33.82
CA GLN A 71 9.26 3.29 -33.81
C GLN A 71 8.12 4.29 -34.09
N LYS A 72 7.13 3.92 -34.91
CA LYS A 72 6.01 4.79 -35.28
C LYS A 72 5.08 5.09 -34.11
N THR A 73 5.01 4.21 -33.11
CA THR A 73 4.25 4.44 -31.87
C THR A 73 5.01 5.26 -30.82
N GLN A 74 6.26 5.66 -31.07
CA GLN A 74 7.05 6.40 -30.08
C GLN A 74 6.69 7.88 -30.06
N VAL A 75 6.83 8.48 -28.87
CA VAL A 75 6.81 9.94 -28.71
C VAL A 75 8.05 10.56 -29.36
N ARG A 76 9.23 9.94 -29.18
CA ARG A 76 10.51 10.40 -29.74
C ARG A 76 10.89 9.51 -30.92
N LEU A 77 10.62 10.00 -32.13
CA LEU A 77 10.90 9.26 -33.37
C LEU A 77 12.40 9.14 -33.68
N GLY A 78 13.25 10.00 -33.12
CA GLY A 78 14.70 9.98 -33.34
C GLY A 78 15.47 8.90 -32.58
N LEU A 79 14.78 8.06 -31.79
CA LEU A 79 15.40 6.95 -31.05
C LEU A 79 15.33 5.66 -31.87
N ASP A 80 16.50 5.08 -32.17
CA ASP A 80 16.70 3.84 -32.92
C ASP A 80 17.61 2.85 -32.18
N ALA A 81 17.98 1.74 -32.82
CA ALA A 81 18.75 0.67 -32.19
C ALA A 81 20.13 1.12 -31.67
N THR A 82 20.68 2.21 -32.22
CA THR A 82 22.05 2.69 -31.93
C THR A 82 22.12 3.72 -30.81
N ASN A 83 21.00 4.38 -30.47
CA ASN A 83 20.96 5.47 -29.50
C ASN A 83 19.86 5.34 -28.43
N ASP A 84 18.91 4.42 -28.58
CA ASP A 84 17.87 4.17 -27.57
C ASP A 84 18.48 3.50 -26.33
N LYS A 85 18.78 4.33 -25.33
CA LYS A 85 19.54 3.94 -24.14
C LYS A 85 18.91 2.74 -23.44
N ARG A 86 19.76 1.89 -22.87
CA ARG A 86 19.38 0.85 -21.91
C ARG A 86 19.44 1.42 -20.49
N LEU A 87 18.83 0.72 -19.54
CA LEU A 87 18.90 1.06 -18.11
C LEU A 87 19.02 -0.20 -17.26
N VAL A 88 20.08 -0.23 -16.46
CA VAL A 88 20.24 -1.18 -15.36
C VAL A 88 19.74 -0.52 -14.08
N ALA A 89 18.72 -1.11 -13.46
CA ALA A 89 18.30 -0.79 -12.10
C ALA A 89 19.04 -1.73 -11.14
N TRP A 90 20.20 -1.31 -10.64
CA TRP A 90 21.01 -2.10 -9.72
C TRP A 90 20.61 -1.81 -8.26
N LEU A 91 19.36 -2.16 -7.93
CA LEU A 91 18.68 -1.70 -6.72
C LEU A 91 18.17 -2.88 -5.87
N PRO A 92 18.15 -2.74 -4.53
CA PRO A 92 17.37 -3.62 -3.66
C PRO A 92 15.88 -3.57 -4.01
N VAL A 93 15.14 -4.62 -3.63
CA VAL A 93 13.68 -4.71 -3.74
C VAL A 93 13.10 -4.89 -2.35
N ASN A 94 12.09 -4.09 -1.97
CA ASN A 94 11.54 -4.05 -0.62
C ASN A 94 12.63 -3.75 0.43
N GLU A 95 12.79 -4.66 1.40
CA GLU A 95 13.79 -4.65 2.46
C GLU A 95 14.59 -5.95 2.41
N PRO A 96 15.82 -5.99 2.97
CA PRO A 96 16.62 -7.21 3.02
C PRO A 96 15.84 -8.37 3.66
N GLY A 97 15.93 -9.56 3.04
CA GLY A 97 15.20 -10.75 3.47
C GLY A 97 13.79 -10.90 2.87
N LYS A 98 13.16 -9.82 2.39
CA LYS A 98 11.89 -9.89 1.64
C LYS A 98 12.13 -10.04 0.14
N ASN A 99 12.85 -9.10 -0.49
CA ASN A 99 13.31 -9.20 -1.90
C ASN A 99 12.21 -9.57 -2.94
N GLY A 100 10.94 -9.22 -2.68
CA GLY A 100 9.80 -9.58 -3.53
C GLY A 100 9.08 -10.90 -3.18
N LEU A 101 9.42 -11.55 -2.06
CA LEU A 101 8.63 -12.67 -1.50
C LEU A 101 7.21 -12.20 -1.11
N PRO A 102 6.19 -13.08 -1.20
CA PRO A 102 4.83 -12.75 -0.78
C PRO A 102 4.76 -12.36 0.71
N ASP A 103 3.99 -11.32 1.02
CA ASP A 103 3.88 -10.72 2.37
C ASP A 103 2.41 -10.38 2.72
N GLY A 104 2.13 -10.23 4.01
CA GLY A 104 0.85 -9.79 4.56
C GLY A 104 0.73 -8.27 4.72
N VAL A 105 1.65 -7.50 4.12
CA VAL A 105 1.76 -6.04 4.27
C VAL A 105 1.46 -5.35 2.94
N TYR A 106 0.42 -4.52 2.91
CA TYR A 106 0.00 -3.76 1.72
C TYR A 106 1.09 -2.81 1.22
N ASP A 107 1.77 -2.11 2.12
CA ASP A 107 2.84 -1.17 1.79
C ASP A 107 4.16 -1.89 1.51
N SER A 108 4.17 -2.64 0.42
CA SER A 108 5.32 -3.33 -0.17
C SER A 108 5.64 -2.76 -1.56
N GLU A 109 6.87 -2.93 -2.06
CA GLU A 109 7.33 -2.28 -3.29
C GLU A 109 6.68 -2.92 -4.52
N VAL A 110 5.90 -2.11 -5.25
CA VAL A 110 5.19 -2.49 -6.48
C VAL A 110 5.70 -1.72 -7.69
N PHE A 111 7.01 -1.84 -7.96
CA PHE A 111 7.61 -1.20 -9.13
C PHE A 111 6.81 -1.50 -10.40
N SER A 112 6.57 -0.47 -11.22
CA SER A 112 5.64 -0.55 -12.35
C SER A 112 6.15 0.11 -13.63
N MET A 113 7.31 0.76 -13.63
CA MET A 113 7.89 1.44 -14.81
C MET A 113 8.81 0.49 -15.60
N TRP A 114 8.46 -0.80 -15.69
CA TRP A 114 9.25 -1.86 -16.33
C TRP A 114 9.60 -1.56 -17.79
N ASN A 115 8.74 -0.81 -18.48
CA ASN A 115 8.93 -0.35 -19.85
C ASN A 115 10.20 0.51 -20.07
N TYR A 116 10.82 1.04 -19.00
CA TYR A 116 12.08 1.79 -19.08
C TYR A 116 13.27 1.07 -18.44
N VAL A 117 13.07 -0.10 -17.83
CA VAL A 117 14.14 -0.92 -17.26
C VAL A 117 14.49 -2.02 -18.25
N THR A 118 15.77 -2.17 -18.58
CA THR A 118 16.24 -3.24 -19.47
C THR A 118 16.99 -4.34 -18.75
N HIS A 119 17.31 -4.13 -17.47
CA HIS A 119 17.94 -5.11 -16.60
C HIS A 119 17.72 -4.71 -15.14
N TRP A 120 17.42 -5.66 -14.26
CA TRP A 120 17.37 -5.44 -12.81
C TRP A 120 18.46 -6.24 -12.10
N GLY A 121 19.36 -5.57 -11.38
CA GLY A 121 20.31 -6.22 -10.48
C GLY A 121 19.77 -6.15 -9.05
N ASN A 122 19.27 -7.26 -8.49
CA ASN A 122 18.76 -7.28 -7.13
C ASN A 122 19.93 -7.33 -6.13
N PHE A 123 20.32 -6.14 -5.65
CA PHE A 123 21.52 -5.92 -4.83
C PHE A 123 21.53 -6.69 -3.50
N THR A 124 20.35 -7.01 -2.96
CA THR A 124 20.16 -7.65 -1.65
C THR A 124 19.76 -9.12 -1.73
N ALA A 125 19.58 -9.68 -2.94
CA ALA A 125 19.33 -11.09 -3.12
C ALA A 125 20.65 -11.90 -3.08
N PRO A 126 20.69 -13.06 -2.41
CA PRO A 126 21.85 -13.94 -2.43
C PRO A 126 22.29 -14.32 -3.85
N LEU A 127 23.59 -14.42 -4.08
CA LEU A 127 24.14 -14.78 -5.39
C LEU A 127 23.59 -16.13 -5.87
N GLY A 128 22.99 -16.14 -7.06
CA GLY A 128 22.36 -17.30 -7.70
C GLY A 128 20.90 -17.51 -7.33
N ARG A 129 20.30 -16.75 -6.41
CA ARG A 129 18.93 -17.01 -5.95
C ARG A 129 18.13 -15.73 -5.72
N VAL A 130 17.05 -15.58 -6.48
CA VAL A 130 16.10 -14.47 -6.43
C VAL A 130 14.69 -15.04 -6.24
N PRO A 131 13.79 -14.39 -5.49
CA PRO A 131 12.40 -14.84 -5.37
C PRO A 131 11.71 -14.97 -6.72
N GLY A 132 11.06 -16.11 -6.95
CA GLY A 132 10.40 -16.47 -8.21
C GLY A 132 9.29 -15.49 -8.57
N ALA A 133 8.56 -14.96 -7.58
CA ALA A 133 7.52 -13.94 -7.81
C ALA A 133 8.10 -12.64 -8.42
N PHE A 134 9.29 -12.22 -7.99
CA PHE A 134 9.95 -11.05 -8.57
C PHE A 134 10.50 -11.33 -9.98
N LEU A 135 11.04 -12.52 -10.19
CA LEU A 135 11.45 -12.99 -11.52
C LEU A 135 10.25 -13.05 -12.46
N ASP A 136 9.10 -13.55 -12.00
CA ASP A 136 7.89 -13.69 -12.81
C ASP A 136 7.40 -12.36 -13.38
N VAL A 137 7.30 -11.31 -12.55
CA VAL A 137 6.89 -9.98 -13.00
C VAL A 137 7.91 -9.36 -13.96
N ALA A 138 9.20 -9.57 -13.72
CA ALA A 138 10.26 -9.04 -14.57
C ALA A 138 10.27 -9.76 -15.94
N HIS A 139 10.22 -11.09 -15.95
CA HIS A 139 10.12 -11.94 -17.13
C HIS A 139 8.88 -11.62 -17.98
N LYS A 140 7.74 -11.42 -17.33
CA LYS A 140 6.49 -10.97 -17.97
C LYS A 140 6.71 -9.67 -18.74
N ASN A 141 7.43 -8.72 -18.14
CA ASN A 141 7.75 -7.43 -18.74
C ASN A 141 9.02 -7.45 -19.61
N GLY A 142 9.67 -8.60 -19.79
CA GLY A 142 10.88 -8.76 -20.58
C GLY A 142 12.13 -8.08 -20.02
N VAL A 143 12.24 -8.06 -18.70
CA VAL A 143 13.39 -7.51 -17.97
C VAL A 143 14.18 -8.67 -17.36
N PRO A 144 15.45 -8.90 -17.76
CA PRO A 144 16.32 -9.84 -17.08
C PRO A 144 16.64 -9.39 -15.65
N VAL A 145 16.79 -10.37 -14.76
CA VAL A 145 17.13 -10.15 -13.36
C VAL A 145 18.39 -10.93 -12.99
N THR A 146 19.33 -10.24 -12.34
CA THR A 146 20.52 -10.85 -11.74
C THR A 146 20.53 -10.64 -10.22
N SER A 147 20.97 -11.64 -9.47
CA SER A 147 21.46 -11.46 -8.10
C SER A 147 22.89 -10.93 -8.12
N VAL A 148 23.37 -10.37 -7.01
CA VAL A 148 24.61 -9.58 -6.99
C VAL A 148 25.62 -10.17 -6.01
N ALA A 149 26.84 -10.40 -6.50
CA ALA A 149 27.98 -10.72 -5.68
C ALA A 149 28.46 -9.43 -4.99
N SER A 150 27.90 -9.13 -3.82
CA SER A 150 28.20 -7.95 -3.01
C SER A 150 29.50 -8.14 -2.23
N VAL A 151 30.62 -8.28 -2.96
CA VAL A 151 31.96 -8.41 -2.37
C VAL A 151 32.33 -7.08 -1.68
N PRO A 152 32.83 -7.11 -0.43
CA PRO A 152 33.29 -5.89 0.24
C PRO A 152 34.44 -5.21 -0.51
N PHE A 153 34.53 -3.88 -0.40
CA PHE A 153 35.63 -3.11 -0.94
C PHE A 153 36.98 -3.50 -0.30
N GLY A 154 38.02 -3.71 -1.11
CA GLY A 154 39.38 -3.98 -0.63
C GLY A 154 39.89 -5.36 -1.07
N ASP A 155 40.71 -6.02 -0.25
CA ASP A 155 41.17 -7.38 -0.57
C ASP A 155 40.01 -8.37 -0.52
N ILE A 156 39.96 -9.30 -1.48
CA ILE A 156 38.88 -10.27 -1.55
C ILE A 156 38.86 -11.20 -0.32
N PRO A 157 37.74 -11.30 0.43
CA PRO A 157 37.65 -12.23 1.57
C PRO A 157 37.74 -13.71 1.16
N ASP A 158 38.19 -14.58 2.07
CA ASP A 158 38.39 -16.02 1.81
C ASP A 158 37.13 -16.73 1.30
N GLY A 159 35.96 -16.39 1.85
CA GLY A 159 34.68 -16.95 1.41
C GLY A 159 34.40 -16.66 -0.07
N TRP A 160 34.60 -15.40 -0.49
CA TRP A 160 34.44 -14.98 -1.88
C TRP A 160 35.53 -15.55 -2.80
N THR A 161 36.77 -15.62 -2.32
CA THR A 161 37.86 -16.28 -3.05
C THR A 161 37.53 -17.75 -3.33
N THR A 162 37.00 -18.47 -2.33
CA THR A 162 36.56 -19.86 -2.48
C THR A 162 35.41 -19.97 -3.48
N CYS A 163 34.39 -19.12 -3.33
CA CYS A 163 33.24 -19.07 -4.23
C CYS A 163 33.68 -18.87 -5.69
N PHE A 164 34.51 -17.87 -5.96
CA PHE A 164 34.94 -17.53 -7.32
C PHE A 164 35.87 -18.58 -7.93
N ASN A 165 36.78 -19.19 -7.15
CA ASN A 165 37.58 -20.31 -7.64
C ASN A 165 36.69 -21.49 -8.07
N LYS A 166 35.63 -21.79 -7.30
CA LYS A 166 34.66 -22.84 -7.66
C LYS A 166 33.85 -22.46 -8.89
N LEU A 167 33.42 -21.20 -9.02
CA LEU A 167 32.76 -20.72 -10.25
C LEU A 167 33.69 -20.84 -11.47
N SER A 168 34.97 -20.49 -11.34
CA SER A 168 35.94 -20.65 -12.44
C SER A 168 36.19 -22.11 -12.83
N ALA A 169 35.93 -23.06 -11.94
CA ALA A 169 36.17 -24.50 -12.17
C ALA A 169 34.91 -25.29 -12.57
N VAL A 170 33.70 -24.77 -12.32
CA VAL A 170 32.45 -25.48 -12.63
C VAL A 170 32.18 -25.53 -14.13
N ALA A 171 31.54 -26.60 -14.60
CA ALA A 171 31.09 -26.71 -15.99
C ALA A 171 30.07 -25.59 -16.32
N PRO A 172 30.32 -24.73 -17.33
CA PRO A 172 29.41 -23.64 -17.70
C PRO A 172 28.00 -24.12 -18.07
N GLU A 173 27.86 -25.32 -18.62
CA GLU A 173 26.57 -25.95 -18.92
C GLU A 173 25.76 -26.19 -17.65
N LYS A 174 26.43 -26.61 -16.57
CA LYS A 174 25.80 -26.82 -15.26
C LYS A 174 25.34 -25.50 -14.66
N ALA A 175 26.16 -24.46 -14.75
CA ALA A 175 25.80 -23.11 -14.34
C ALA A 175 24.61 -22.55 -15.14
N ALA A 176 24.63 -22.70 -16.47
CA ALA A 176 23.53 -22.30 -17.34
C ALA A 176 22.24 -23.07 -17.01
N GLN A 177 22.33 -24.38 -16.74
CA GLN A 177 21.17 -25.18 -16.34
C GLN A 177 20.60 -24.73 -14.99
N PHE A 178 21.45 -24.49 -13.99
CA PHE A 178 21.04 -23.99 -12.68
C PHE A 178 20.30 -22.65 -12.81
N LEU A 179 20.93 -21.68 -13.48
CA LEU A 179 20.38 -20.34 -13.64
C LEU A 179 19.06 -20.38 -14.41
N ASN A 180 18.96 -21.18 -15.47
CA ASN A 180 17.72 -21.37 -16.21
C ASN A 180 16.61 -22.04 -15.38
N PHE A 181 16.95 -23.01 -14.53
CA PHE A 181 16.00 -23.72 -13.68
C PHE A 181 15.33 -22.79 -12.66
N TYR A 182 16.11 -21.92 -12.00
CA TYR A 182 15.56 -20.92 -11.07
C TYR A 182 15.02 -19.66 -11.79
N GLY A 183 15.39 -19.45 -13.05
CA GLY A 183 14.98 -18.29 -13.85
C GLY A 183 15.83 -17.04 -13.58
N VAL A 184 17.09 -17.19 -13.18
CA VAL A 184 18.03 -16.07 -12.96
C VAL A 184 18.78 -15.81 -14.27
N ASN A 185 18.73 -14.58 -14.80
CA ASN A 185 19.19 -14.28 -16.17
C ASN A 185 20.67 -13.87 -16.25
N GLY A 186 21.49 -14.29 -15.29
CA GLY A 186 22.92 -13.97 -15.25
C GLY A 186 23.46 -13.74 -13.84
N LEU A 187 24.70 -13.27 -13.76
CA LEU A 187 25.39 -12.97 -12.50
C LEU A 187 25.86 -11.51 -12.49
N GLY A 188 25.56 -10.79 -11.41
CA GLY A 188 26.07 -9.44 -11.16
C GLY A 188 27.24 -9.45 -10.18
N TYR A 189 28.21 -8.55 -10.36
CA TYR A 189 29.41 -8.46 -9.51
C TYR A 189 29.64 -7.03 -9.03
N ASN A 190 29.55 -6.78 -7.73
CA ASN A 190 30.13 -5.58 -7.11
C ASN A 190 31.65 -5.76 -7.03
N SER A 191 32.32 -5.64 -8.18
CA SER A 191 33.75 -5.86 -8.35
C SER A 191 34.57 -4.68 -7.84
N GLU A 192 34.52 -4.50 -6.52
CA GLU A 192 35.27 -3.47 -5.78
C GLU A 192 36.45 -4.10 -5.00
N PHE A 193 36.99 -5.20 -5.51
CA PHE A 193 37.98 -6.00 -4.79
C PHE A 193 39.32 -6.16 -5.52
N SER A 194 40.39 -6.38 -4.76
CA SER A 194 41.71 -6.77 -5.24
C SER A 194 41.91 -8.28 -5.09
N THR A 195 42.46 -8.93 -6.12
CA THR A 195 42.75 -10.36 -6.18
C THR A 195 43.88 -10.66 -7.19
N THR A 196 44.15 -11.94 -7.44
CA THR A 196 45.14 -12.38 -8.44
C THR A 196 44.59 -12.30 -9.87
N LYS A 197 45.48 -12.00 -10.82
CA LYS A 197 45.18 -12.05 -12.26
C LYS A 197 44.57 -13.39 -12.68
N ASN A 198 45.10 -14.50 -12.16
CA ASN A 198 44.63 -15.85 -12.50
C ASN A 198 43.16 -16.07 -12.12
N LEU A 199 42.70 -15.55 -10.98
CA LEU A 199 41.30 -15.67 -10.58
C LEU A 199 40.40 -14.88 -11.53
N VAL A 200 40.80 -13.66 -11.90
CA VAL A 200 40.05 -12.84 -12.87
C VAL A 200 40.00 -13.52 -14.24
N GLU A 201 41.12 -14.04 -14.75
CA GLU A 201 41.14 -14.80 -16.01
C GLU A 201 40.26 -16.06 -15.94
N GLY A 202 40.23 -16.74 -14.79
CA GLY A 202 39.32 -17.86 -14.54
C GLY A 202 37.86 -17.47 -14.65
N LEU A 203 37.46 -16.35 -14.02
CA LEU A 203 36.10 -15.82 -14.10
C LEU A 203 35.75 -15.37 -15.53
N GLN A 204 36.66 -14.68 -16.22
CA GLN A 204 36.47 -14.26 -17.61
C GLN A 204 36.19 -15.44 -18.54
N ASN A 205 36.97 -16.52 -18.42
CA ASN A 205 36.79 -17.75 -19.20
C ASN A 205 35.47 -18.44 -18.87
N PHE A 206 35.08 -18.45 -17.59
CA PHE A 206 33.79 -18.97 -17.15
C PHE A 206 32.63 -18.15 -17.72
N HIS A 207 32.66 -16.81 -17.62
CA HIS A 207 31.61 -15.93 -18.13
C HIS A 207 31.43 -16.03 -19.64
N GLU A 208 32.52 -16.09 -20.41
CA GLU A 208 32.48 -16.25 -21.87
C GLU A 208 31.68 -17.49 -22.26
N LYS A 209 32.01 -18.64 -21.65
CA LYS A 209 31.33 -19.90 -21.91
C LYS A 209 29.92 -19.91 -21.33
N LEU A 210 29.70 -19.30 -20.17
CA LEU A 210 28.39 -19.23 -19.55
C LEU A 210 27.41 -18.47 -20.44
N VAL A 211 27.81 -17.30 -20.98
CA VAL A 211 27.00 -16.54 -21.94
C VAL A 211 26.71 -17.38 -23.17
N GLU A 212 27.72 -18.05 -23.75
CA GLU A 212 27.53 -18.93 -24.91
C GLU A 212 26.45 -20.01 -24.66
N LYS A 213 26.47 -20.66 -23.49
CA LYS A 213 25.54 -21.76 -23.16
C LYS A 213 24.17 -21.27 -22.72
N ALA A 214 24.10 -20.23 -21.89
CA ALA A 214 22.85 -19.75 -21.31
C ALA A 214 21.98 -19.01 -22.33
N SER A 215 22.58 -18.21 -23.22
CA SER A 215 21.84 -17.43 -24.23
C SER A 215 21.08 -18.29 -25.25
N VAL A 216 21.38 -19.59 -25.37
CA VAL A 216 20.63 -20.53 -26.20
C VAL A 216 19.22 -20.77 -25.66
N LYS A 217 19.05 -20.81 -24.33
CA LYS A 217 17.78 -21.07 -23.65
C LYS A 217 17.12 -19.80 -23.10
N ASP A 218 17.93 -18.80 -22.77
CA ASP A 218 17.48 -17.53 -22.21
C ASP A 218 17.92 -16.36 -23.11
N PRO A 219 17.03 -15.83 -23.96
CA PRO A 219 17.36 -14.71 -24.84
C PRO A 219 17.61 -13.40 -24.09
N LEU A 220 17.35 -13.32 -22.78
CA LEU A 220 17.60 -12.14 -21.95
C LEU A 220 18.93 -12.21 -21.19
N PHE A 221 19.67 -13.32 -21.27
CA PHE A 221 20.83 -13.57 -20.42
C PHE A 221 21.91 -12.48 -20.53
N GLU A 222 22.28 -11.89 -19.39
CA GLU A 222 23.25 -10.80 -19.29
C GLU A 222 23.96 -10.85 -17.92
N ASN A 223 25.29 -10.97 -17.91
CA ASN A 223 26.09 -10.76 -16.71
C ASN A 223 26.42 -9.27 -16.54
N LEU A 224 26.53 -8.80 -15.29
CA LEU A 224 26.91 -7.42 -14.97
C LEU A 224 28.22 -7.36 -14.17
N TRP A 225 29.11 -6.45 -14.54
CA TRP A 225 30.36 -6.20 -13.85
C TRP A 225 30.48 -4.73 -13.46
N TYR A 226 30.74 -4.44 -12.18
CA TYR A 226 31.08 -3.08 -11.74
C TYR A 226 32.49 -2.72 -12.22
N ASP A 227 32.67 -1.57 -12.84
CA ASP A 227 33.96 -1.11 -13.36
C ASP A 227 34.93 -0.68 -12.24
N GLY A 228 35.38 -1.66 -11.46
CA GLY A 228 36.36 -1.51 -10.38
C GLY A 228 37.54 -2.46 -10.56
N THR A 229 37.36 -3.77 -10.41
CA THR A 229 38.43 -4.75 -10.56
C THR A 229 38.85 -4.92 -12.03
N SER A 230 40.13 -4.68 -12.31
CA SER A 230 40.73 -4.73 -13.66
C SER A 230 41.12 -6.15 -14.11
N ASN A 231 41.55 -6.31 -15.36
CA ASN A 231 42.11 -7.55 -15.92
C ASN A 231 43.28 -8.11 -15.10
N ALA A 232 44.03 -7.24 -14.42
CA ALA A 232 45.19 -7.61 -13.63
C ALA A 232 44.85 -7.95 -12.17
N GLY A 233 43.58 -7.84 -11.78
CA GLY A 233 43.08 -8.21 -10.45
C GLY A 233 43.10 -7.09 -9.42
N PHE A 234 43.61 -5.90 -9.73
CA PHE A 234 43.57 -4.75 -8.79
C PHE A 234 42.48 -3.74 -9.16
N ILE A 235 42.04 -2.96 -8.18
CA ILE A 235 40.98 -1.95 -8.31
C ILE A 235 41.49 -0.73 -9.10
N LEU A 236 40.75 -0.36 -10.15
CA LEU A 236 40.99 0.81 -11.01
C LEU A 236 39.66 1.47 -11.42
N PHE A 237 39.17 2.36 -10.57
CA PHE A 237 37.95 3.12 -10.87
C PHE A 237 38.16 4.25 -11.89
N ASP A 238 37.04 4.70 -12.48
CA ASP A 238 36.91 5.95 -13.24
C ASP A 238 37.79 6.04 -14.50
N ARG A 239 38.09 4.90 -15.13
CA ARG A 239 38.90 4.82 -16.36
C ARG A 239 38.10 4.43 -17.60
N GLY A 240 36.80 4.16 -17.47
CA GLY A 240 35.95 3.79 -18.59
C GLY A 240 36.38 2.47 -19.22
N LEU A 241 35.91 2.17 -20.42
CA LEU A 241 36.32 0.95 -21.12
C LEU A 241 37.68 1.13 -21.82
N GLY A 242 38.61 0.19 -21.61
CA GLY A 242 39.87 0.12 -22.36
C GLY A 242 40.66 -1.16 -22.07
N ALA A 243 41.93 -1.23 -22.53
CA ALA A 243 42.77 -2.43 -22.44
C ALA A 243 43.03 -2.96 -21.01
N HIS A 244 42.72 -2.17 -19.99
CA HIS A 244 42.90 -2.56 -18.58
C HIS A 244 41.73 -3.39 -18.04
N ASN A 245 40.54 -3.30 -18.64
CA ASN A 245 39.33 -4.01 -18.20
C ASN A 245 38.55 -4.69 -19.36
N ASP A 246 38.96 -4.53 -20.62
CA ASP A 246 38.33 -5.13 -21.80
C ASP A 246 38.15 -6.65 -21.71
N GLY A 247 39.00 -7.35 -20.97
CA GLY A 247 38.87 -8.77 -20.69
C GLY A 247 37.64 -9.09 -19.84
N ASN A 248 37.18 -8.21 -18.95
CA ASN A 248 35.92 -8.43 -18.21
C ASN A 248 34.69 -8.15 -19.11
N PHE A 249 34.82 -7.29 -20.11
CA PHE A 249 33.75 -6.99 -21.06
C PHE A 249 33.63 -8.11 -22.11
N GLY A 250 34.75 -8.45 -22.78
CA GLY A 250 34.88 -9.43 -23.85
C GLY A 250 34.58 -8.87 -25.24
N PRO A 251 35.27 -9.30 -26.33
CA PRO A 251 34.95 -8.85 -27.69
C PRO A 251 33.67 -9.52 -28.23
N ASN A 252 33.18 -9.10 -29.39
CA ASN A 252 32.04 -9.76 -30.04
C ASN A 252 32.31 -11.26 -30.31
N GLY A 253 31.29 -12.10 -30.15
CA GLY A 253 31.43 -13.57 -30.22
C GLY A 253 32.08 -14.20 -28.98
N LYS A 254 32.57 -13.39 -28.03
CA LYS A 254 33.16 -13.79 -26.75
C LYS A 254 32.73 -12.83 -25.63
N ALA A 255 31.44 -12.48 -25.63
CA ALA A 255 30.88 -11.57 -24.64
C ALA A 255 30.93 -12.20 -23.25
N ARG A 256 31.32 -11.43 -22.23
CA ARG A 256 31.48 -11.91 -20.84
C ARG A 256 30.51 -11.23 -19.90
N ALA A 257 30.57 -9.89 -19.85
CA ALA A 257 29.65 -9.07 -19.07
C ALA A 257 29.35 -7.73 -19.78
N SER A 258 28.33 -7.04 -19.27
CA SER A 258 28.10 -5.62 -19.49
C SER A 258 28.64 -4.81 -18.30
N PHE A 259 28.99 -3.55 -18.50
CA PHE A 259 29.69 -2.75 -17.49
C PHE A 259 28.82 -1.70 -16.85
N PHE A 260 28.80 -1.68 -15.52
CA PHE A 260 28.36 -0.53 -14.75
C PHE A 260 29.58 0.33 -14.43
N LEU A 261 29.71 1.48 -15.09
CA LEU A 261 30.84 2.40 -14.90
C LEU A 261 30.75 3.07 -13.53
N ASN A 262 31.88 3.23 -12.85
CA ASN A 262 31.95 4.01 -11.61
C ASN A 262 31.56 5.48 -11.83
N TYR A 263 31.25 6.18 -10.75
CA TYR A 263 30.47 7.41 -10.78
C TYR A 263 31.17 8.65 -11.36
N ASN A 264 32.49 8.66 -11.60
CA ASN A 264 33.17 9.81 -12.23
C ASN A 264 33.33 9.63 -13.75
N TRP A 265 32.34 9.04 -14.41
CA TRP A 265 32.31 8.84 -15.86
C TRP A 265 32.12 10.13 -16.68
N ASN A 266 31.71 11.24 -16.04
CA ASN A 266 31.16 12.42 -16.67
C ASN A 266 32.20 13.37 -17.31
N ARG A 267 33.15 12.81 -18.05
CA ARG A 267 34.16 13.51 -18.85
C ARG A 267 33.99 13.12 -20.32
N ALA A 268 33.89 14.11 -21.19
CA ALA A 268 33.57 13.89 -22.61
C ALA A 268 34.62 13.02 -23.34
N ASP A 269 35.89 13.21 -23.03
CA ASP A 269 37.00 12.40 -23.54
C ASP A 269 36.88 10.93 -23.11
N LEU A 270 36.54 10.67 -21.85
CA LEU A 270 36.36 9.32 -21.31
C LEU A 270 35.21 8.57 -22.01
N LEU A 271 34.06 9.22 -22.16
CA LEU A 271 32.90 8.63 -22.85
C LEU A 271 33.21 8.39 -24.33
N THR A 272 33.86 9.34 -24.99
CA THR A 272 34.28 9.19 -26.39
C THR A 272 35.22 8.01 -26.56
N ASN A 273 36.25 7.92 -25.72
CA ASN A 273 37.23 6.83 -25.76
C ASN A 273 36.57 5.48 -25.48
N SER A 274 35.65 5.40 -24.51
CA SER A 274 34.92 4.17 -24.20
C SER A 274 34.04 3.70 -25.35
N VAL A 275 33.33 4.63 -26.03
CA VAL A 275 32.53 4.32 -27.22
C VAL A 275 33.40 3.85 -28.38
N VAL A 276 34.51 4.53 -28.64
CA VAL A 276 35.46 4.14 -29.69
C VAL A 276 36.02 2.76 -29.40
N TYR A 277 36.46 2.49 -28.16
CA TYR A 277 37.03 1.22 -27.77
C TYR A 277 36.02 0.07 -27.85
N ALA A 278 34.78 0.27 -27.39
CA ALA A 278 33.71 -0.74 -27.56
C ALA A 278 33.52 -1.12 -29.03
N LYS A 279 33.53 -0.12 -29.93
CA LYS A 279 33.44 -0.33 -31.38
C LYS A 279 34.68 -1.06 -31.94
N THR A 280 35.89 -0.79 -31.46
CA THR A 280 37.09 -1.50 -31.97
C THR A 280 37.07 -3.00 -31.66
N ILE A 281 36.42 -3.40 -30.56
CA ILE A 281 36.21 -4.82 -30.20
C ILE A 281 34.84 -5.36 -30.66
N ASN A 282 34.14 -4.62 -31.52
CA ASN A 282 32.84 -4.93 -32.11
C ASN A 282 31.69 -5.17 -31.10
N ARG A 283 31.76 -4.55 -29.92
CA ARG A 283 30.69 -4.61 -28.91
C ARG A 283 29.84 -3.35 -28.94
N ASP A 284 28.56 -3.52 -28.64
CA ASP A 284 27.61 -2.41 -28.53
C ASP A 284 27.96 -1.50 -27.34
N PRO A 285 28.27 -0.21 -27.57
CA PRO A 285 28.52 0.75 -26.50
C PRO A 285 27.34 0.94 -25.53
N LEU A 286 26.10 0.60 -25.93
CA LEU A 286 24.93 0.64 -25.05
C LEU A 286 24.96 -0.42 -23.94
N LEU A 287 25.92 -1.35 -23.95
CA LEU A 287 26.20 -2.28 -22.84
C LEU A 287 27.16 -1.68 -21.78
N LEU A 288 27.56 -0.41 -21.96
CA LEU A 288 28.19 0.40 -20.93
C LEU A 288 27.12 1.24 -20.26
N TYR A 289 27.02 1.17 -18.93
CA TYR A 289 26.02 1.86 -18.13
C TYR A 289 26.72 2.90 -17.25
N ALA A 290 26.49 4.18 -17.53
CA ALA A 290 27.02 5.29 -16.75
C ALA A 290 26.38 5.30 -15.35
N GLY A 291 27.18 5.00 -14.31
CA GLY A 291 26.70 4.85 -12.95
C GLY A 291 26.22 6.15 -12.30
N ILE A 292 25.01 6.14 -11.77
CA ILE A 292 24.41 7.21 -10.99
C ILE A 292 24.18 6.69 -9.58
N ASN A 293 24.85 7.29 -8.61
CA ASN A 293 24.57 7.02 -7.19
C ASN A 293 23.52 8.00 -6.70
N MET A 294 22.30 7.52 -6.51
CA MET A 294 21.18 8.34 -6.04
C MET A 294 21.28 8.72 -4.56
N GLN A 295 21.99 7.95 -3.74
CA GLN A 295 22.15 8.24 -2.30
C GLN A 295 23.21 9.32 -2.07
N GLY A 296 24.39 9.16 -2.65
CA GLY A 296 25.50 10.11 -2.49
C GLY A 296 25.47 11.29 -3.48
N GLY A 297 24.59 11.24 -4.48
CA GLY A 297 24.43 12.27 -5.50
C GLY A 297 25.55 12.29 -6.54
N GLU A 298 26.23 11.17 -6.78
CA GLU A 298 27.31 11.07 -7.77
C GLU A 298 26.80 10.87 -9.21
N PRO A 299 27.50 11.42 -10.23
CA PRO A 299 28.70 12.27 -10.14
C PRO A 299 28.48 13.58 -9.37
N LYS A 300 29.35 13.95 -8.39
CA LYS A 300 29.07 15.10 -7.49
C LYS A 300 29.15 16.46 -8.17
N ALA A 301 30.00 16.59 -9.18
CA ALA A 301 30.27 17.84 -9.88
C ALA A 301 30.32 17.61 -11.39
N GLY A 302 30.15 18.68 -12.18
CA GLY A 302 30.16 18.62 -13.63
C GLY A 302 28.80 18.23 -14.25
N PRO A 303 28.72 18.16 -15.59
CA PRO A 303 27.51 17.75 -16.27
C PRO A 303 27.19 16.27 -15.98
N ARG A 304 25.92 15.89 -16.04
CA ARG A 304 25.43 14.53 -15.84
C ARG A 304 24.59 14.15 -17.05
N TRP A 305 23.28 14.27 -16.95
CA TRP A 305 22.32 13.98 -18.02
C TRP A 305 22.55 14.86 -19.25
N THR A 306 22.92 16.13 -19.06
CA THR A 306 23.21 17.05 -20.18
C THR A 306 24.39 16.63 -21.03
N LEU A 307 25.30 15.80 -20.49
CA LEU A 307 26.39 15.18 -21.25
C LEU A 307 25.98 13.80 -21.76
N LEU A 308 25.43 12.95 -20.88
CA LEU A 308 25.11 11.55 -21.21
C LEU A 308 24.15 11.42 -22.40
N LYS A 309 23.21 12.36 -22.57
CA LYS A 309 22.25 12.36 -23.69
C LYS A 309 22.92 12.28 -25.07
N ASP A 310 24.14 12.80 -25.20
CA ASP A 310 24.86 12.92 -26.48
C ASP A 310 25.75 11.71 -26.81
N TYR A 311 25.81 10.71 -25.92
CA TYR A 311 26.61 9.49 -26.10
C TYR A 311 25.73 8.23 -26.17
N PRO A 312 26.06 7.23 -27.00
CA PRO A 312 25.41 5.92 -27.01
C PRO A 312 25.91 5.05 -25.84
N ILE A 313 25.89 5.61 -24.63
CA ILE A 313 26.16 4.93 -23.35
C ILE A 313 24.87 4.97 -22.54
N SER A 314 24.55 3.84 -21.92
CA SER A 314 23.32 3.57 -21.19
C SER A 314 23.38 4.07 -19.74
N ILE A 315 22.29 3.87 -18.99
CA ILE A 315 22.12 4.43 -17.64
C ILE A 315 22.26 3.31 -16.60
N GLY A 316 23.11 3.50 -15.60
CA GLY A 316 23.21 2.61 -14.44
C GLY A 316 22.68 3.31 -13.20
N LEU A 317 21.62 2.78 -12.58
CA LEU A 317 21.09 3.32 -11.33
C LEU A 317 21.58 2.48 -10.15
N TRP A 318 22.23 3.13 -9.20
CA TRP A 318 22.52 2.59 -7.87
C TRP A 318 22.04 3.59 -6.81
N GLY A 319 21.84 3.12 -5.58
CA GLY A 319 21.25 3.94 -4.52
C GLY A 319 21.80 3.57 -3.16
N ALA A 320 21.29 2.52 -2.55
CA ALA A 320 21.68 2.11 -1.22
C ALA A 320 21.77 0.59 -1.11
N HIS A 321 22.42 0.12 -0.03
CA HIS A 321 22.68 -1.30 0.20
C HIS A 321 21.47 -2.08 0.73
N GLN A 322 20.41 -1.42 1.21
CA GLN A 322 19.29 -2.09 1.89
C GLN A 322 17.94 -1.89 1.20
N ARG A 323 17.63 -0.66 0.77
CA ARG A 323 16.36 -0.30 0.12
C ARG A 323 16.65 0.58 -1.08
N SER A 324 15.84 0.48 -2.13
CA SER A 324 15.88 1.42 -3.25
C SER A 324 15.60 2.85 -2.76
N MET A 325 16.30 3.86 -3.29
CA MET A 325 16.03 5.27 -2.93
C MET A 325 14.61 5.70 -3.30
N PHE A 326 14.02 5.09 -4.33
CA PHE A 326 12.62 5.31 -4.67
C PHE A 326 11.70 4.83 -3.54
N TRP A 327 12.06 3.73 -2.87
CA TRP A 327 11.28 3.09 -1.82
C TRP A 327 11.48 3.71 -0.42
N GLU A 328 12.74 3.95 -0.03
CA GLU A 328 13.12 4.31 1.35
C GLU A 328 12.40 5.57 1.88
N SER A 329 12.32 6.63 1.08
CA SER A 329 11.84 7.95 1.52
C SER A 329 10.42 8.31 1.06
N ARG A 330 9.58 7.32 0.72
CA ARG A 330 8.20 7.53 0.24
C ARG A 330 7.24 8.13 1.28
N GLN A 331 7.65 8.18 2.55
CA GLN A 331 6.89 8.82 3.63
C GLN A 331 6.91 10.36 3.59
N GLU A 332 7.61 10.97 2.63
CA GLU A 332 7.75 12.44 2.54
C GLU A 332 6.39 13.18 2.51
N LYS A 333 5.34 12.60 1.91
CA LYS A 333 3.99 13.17 1.88
C LYS A 333 3.04 12.70 2.99
N GLY A 334 3.44 11.71 3.79
CA GLY A 334 2.66 11.21 4.92
C GLY A 334 3.04 9.78 5.31
N SER A 335 2.83 9.42 6.57
CA SER A 335 3.14 8.10 7.12
C SER A 335 2.08 7.03 6.79
N ALA A 336 0.88 7.43 6.40
CA ALA A 336 -0.18 6.48 6.07
C ALA A 336 0.21 5.58 4.88
N PRO A 337 0.06 4.24 4.96
CA PRO A 337 0.44 3.30 3.91
C PRO A 337 -0.01 3.68 2.49
N GLU A 338 -1.26 4.13 2.32
CA GLU A 338 -1.75 4.53 1.00
C GLU A 338 -1.08 5.82 0.48
N VAL A 339 -0.76 6.75 1.38
CA VAL A 339 -0.02 7.97 1.01
C VAL A 339 1.40 7.61 0.58
N GLN A 340 2.04 6.69 1.28
CA GLN A 340 3.37 6.16 0.93
C GLN A 340 3.35 5.51 -0.46
N GLN A 341 2.39 4.61 -0.73
CA GLN A 341 2.23 3.94 -2.02
C GLN A 341 1.94 4.91 -3.17
N ARG A 342 1.03 5.88 -2.97
CA ARG A 342 0.77 6.93 -3.98
C ARG A 342 1.99 7.81 -4.23
N THR A 343 2.77 8.11 -3.18
CA THR A 343 4.01 8.88 -3.29
C THR A 343 5.07 8.12 -4.08
N TYR A 344 5.24 6.82 -3.82
CA TYR A 344 6.12 5.95 -4.60
C TYR A 344 5.71 5.88 -6.09
N MET A 345 4.41 5.78 -6.39
CA MET A 345 3.91 5.83 -7.78
C MET A 345 4.22 7.17 -8.45
N LEU A 346 3.89 8.30 -7.82
CA LEU A 346 4.17 9.64 -8.38
C LEU A 346 5.66 9.86 -8.63
N ARG A 347 6.49 9.43 -7.67
CA ARG A 347 7.95 9.50 -7.75
C ARG A 347 8.50 8.72 -8.94
N THR A 348 8.11 7.45 -9.07
CA THR A 348 8.59 6.61 -10.17
C THR A 348 8.06 7.10 -11.51
N GLU A 349 6.80 7.51 -11.61
CA GLU A 349 6.25 8.12 -12.83
C GLU A 349 7.02 9.39 -13.23
N ARG A 350 7.34 10.28 -12.28
CA ARG A 350 8.12 11.49 -12.57
C ARG A 350 9.56 11.18 -12.94
N TRP A 351 10.18 10.19 -12.31
CA TRP A 351 11.56 9.82 -12.63
C TRP A 351 11.68 9.17 -14.01
N PHE A 352 10.74 8.28 -14.37
CA PHE A 352 10.84 7.52 -15.61
C PHE A 352 10.15 8.22 -16.79
N THR A 353 9.02 8.90 -16.58
CA THR A 353 8.30 9.63 -17.64
C THR A 353 8.56 11.14 -17.65
N GLY A 354 9.03 11.72 -16.55
CA GLY A 354 9.31 13.16 -16.43
C GLY A 354 8.34 13.88 -15.50
N GLY A 355 8.75 15.05 -15.00
CA GLY A 355 8.08 15.77 -13.91
C GLY A 355 6.62 16.15 -14.19
N THR A 356 6.26 16.33 -15.47
CA THR A 356 4.88 16.56 -15.92
C THR A 356 4.00 15.30 -15.92
N ARG A 357 4.60 14.12 -15.75
CA ARG A 357 3.96 12.80 -15.93
C ARG A 357 3.30 12.65 -17.31
N ASN A 358 3.81 13.32 -18.34
CA ASN A 358 3.38 13.10 -19.72
C ASN A 358 4.60 13.15 -20.64
N PRO A 359 4.90 12.06 -21.38
CA PRO A 359 6.15 11.96 -22.14
C PRO A 359 6.29 12.98 -23.28
N ILE A 360 5.20 13.62 -23.72
CA ILE A 360 5.26 14.60 -24.82
C ILE A 360 5.76 15.98 -24.38
N ASN A 361 5.63 16.32 -23.09
CA ASN A 361 5.96 17.65 -22.55
C ASN A 361 6.92 17.60 -21.35
N CYS A 362 7.79 16.59 -21.30
CA CYS A 362 8.86 16.51 -20.32
C CYS A 362 9.63 17.85 -20.20
N PRO A 363 10.06 18.24 -18.99
CA PRO A 363 11.02 19.34 -18.79
C PRO A 363 12.32 19.15 -19.59
N GLU A 364 13.03 20.25 -19.82
CA GLU A 364 14.35 20.22 -20.45
C GLU A 364 15.36 19.39 -19.64
N ILE A 365 16.26 18.69 -20.33
CA ILE A 365 17.31 17.90 -19.69
C ILE A 365 18.22 18.81 -18.88
N ASN A 366 18.24 18.61 -17.57
CA ASN A 366 19.10 19.29 -16.59
C ASN A 366 19.95 18.25 -15.84
N ASN A 367 20.75 18.67 -14.85
CA ASN A 367 21.62 17.77 -14.08
C ASN A 367 21.08 17.39 -12.69
N SER A 368 19.77 17.54 -12.44
CA SER A 368 19.16 17.18 -11.16
C SER A 368 19.22 15.67 -10.90
N LEU A 369 19.41 15.27 -9.64
CA LEU A 369 19.28 13.88 -9.17
C LEU A 369 18.17 13.74 -8.12
N ALA A 370 17.34 14.76 -7.95
CA ALA A 370 16.29 14.76 -6.95
C ALA A 370 15.21 13.73 -7.31
N TYR A 371 14.91 12.80 -6.42
CA TYR A 371 13.94 11.72 -6.64
C TYR A 371 12.72 11.86 -5.71
N HIS A 372 12.41 13.05 -5.19
CA HIS A 372 11.18 13.26 -4.43
C HIS A 372 9.95 13.28 -5.35
N ALA A 373 8.80 12.95 -4.78
CA ALA A 373 7.56 12.85 -5.51
C ALA A 373 7.13 14.17 -6.14
N ASP A 374 7.62 15.34 -5.69
CA ASP A 374 7.32 16.68 -6.25
C ASP A 374 8.41 17.27 -7.17
N ASN A 375 9.24 16.42 -7.79
CA ASN A 375 10.21 16.90 -8.76
C ASN A 375 9.57 17.18 -10.13
N PHE A 376 8.90 18.31 -10.26
CA PHE A 376 8.20 18.74 -11.48
C PHE A 376 9.14 19.10 -12.64
N ASP A 377 10.40 19.40 -12.35
CA ASP A 377 11.38 19.90 -13.32
C ASP A 377 12.32 18.81 -13.84
N PHE A 378 12.11 17.54 -13.48
CA PHE A 378 12.91 16.43 -13.99
C PHE A 378 12.50 16.03 -15.39
N HIS A 379 13.48 15.88 -16.30
CA HIS A 379 13.27 15.55 -17.70
C HIS A 379 12.75 14.12 -17.94
N GLY A 380 12.93 13.21 -16.97
CA GLY A 380 12.48 11.83 -17.07
C GLY A 380 13.32 10.97 -18.02
N MET A 381 13.37 9.66 -17.76
CA MET A 381 14.09 8.71 -18.63
C MET A 381 13.52 8.67 -20.06
N SER A 382 12.22 8.92 -20.24
CA SER A 382 11.54 8.97 -21.54
C SER A 382 12.09 10.02 -22.52
N SER A 383 12.89 10.98 -22.06
CA SER A 383 13.58 11.95 -22.91
C SER A 383 14.80 11.36 -23.64
N MET A 384 15.38 10.27 -23.14
CA MET A 384 16.59 9.65 -23.68
C MET A 384 16.39 8.17 -24.08
N MET A 385 15.22 7.60 -23.80
CA MET A 385 14.91 6.23 -24.17
C MET A 385 13.43 6.01 -24.47
N SER A 386 13.18 4.98 -25.25
CA SER A 386 11.85 4.60 -25.68
C SER A 386 11.16 3.71 -24.64
N ALA A 387 9.84 3.87 -24.49
CA ALA A 387 9.05 2.97 -23.66
C ALA A 387 8.94 1.60 -24.35
N ARG A 388 9.48 0.55 -23.75
CA ARG A 388 9.51 -0.81 -24.33
C ARG A 388 8.24 -1.59 -24.00
N SER A 389 7.97 -2.63 -24.78
CA SER A 389 6.84 -3.53 -24.58
C SER A 389 7.20 -4.96 -24.95
N SER A 390 6.63 -5.93 -24.23
CA SER A 390 6.72 -7.38 -24.49
C SER A 390 5.42 -7.96 -25.11
N LEU A 391 4.42 -7.11 -25.38
CA LEU A 391 3.06 -7.48 -25.79
C LEU A 391 2.96 -7.89 -27.28
N LYS A 392 3.56 -9.03 -27.65
CA LYS A 392 3.65 -9.51 -29.06
C LYS A 392 3.60 -11.03 -29.26
N TRP A 393 3.03 -11.78 -28.33
CA TRP A 393 2.96 -13.25 -28.44
C TRP A 393 1.73 -13.72 -29.23
N ASP A 394 1.70 -15.01 -29.56
CA ASP A 394 0.52 -15.61 -30.19
C ASP A 394 -0.62 -15.73 -29.16
N LEU A 395 -1.73 -15.05 -29.44
CA LEU A 395 -2.94 -15.08 -28.61
C LEU A 395 -3.59 -16.46 -28.53
N SER A 396 -3.22 -17.40 -29.42
CA SER A 396 -3.65 -18.81 -29.31
C SER A 396 -2.95 -19.57 -28.16
N GLU A 397 -1.77 -19.11 -27.74
CA GLU A 397 -1.03 -19.69 -26.63
C GLU A 397 -1.51 -19.15 -25.28
N GLU A 398 -1.67 -17.83 -25.17
CA GLU A 398 -2.11 -17.14 -23.95
C GLU A 398 -2.86 -15.84 -24.32
N PRO A 399 -3.97 -15.48 -23.66
CA PRO A 399 -4.64 -14.21 -23.90
C PRO A 399 -3.85 -13.03 -23.35
N PHE A 400 -4.14 -11.83 -23.85
CA PHE A 400 -3.71 -10.59 -23.19
C PHE A 400 -4.77 -10.17 -22.18
N ILE A 401 -4.42 -10.09 -20.90
CA ILE A 401 -5.33 -9.64 -19.82
C ILE A 401 -4.57 -8.69 -18.90
N SER A 402 -5.21 -7.55 -18.59
CA SER A 402 -4.79 -6.66 -17.51
C SER A 402 -6.01 -6.20 -16.72
N TYR A 403 -6.02 -6.46 -15.42
CA TYR A 403 -6.98 -5.90 -14.47
C TYR A 403 -6.44 -4.62 -13.79
N PHE A 404 -5.25 -4.17 -14.20
CA PHE A 404 -4.52 -3.06 -13.57
C PHE A 404 -4.19 -3.34 -12.09
N ASN A 405 -3.98 -4.62 -11.75
CA ASN A 405 -3.50 -5.05 -10.44
C ASN A 405 -2.00 -4.76 -10.30
N LEU A 406 -1.61 -4.05 -9.24
CA LEU A 406 -0.22 -3.68 -8.95
C LEU A 406 0.57 -4.77 -8.22
N GLY A 407 -0.08 -5.85 -7.76
CA GLY A 407 0.57 -6.90 -6.95
C GLY A 407 0.50 -6.67 -5.45
N ASN A 408 -0.33 -5.74 -4.98
CA ASN A 408 -0.64 -5.51 -3.57
C ASN A 408 -2.10 -5.04 -3.38
N GLY A 409 -2.58 -5.08 -2.14
CA GLY A 409 -3.89 -4.53 -1.81
C GLY A 409 -4.19 -4.44 -0.32
N LYS A 410 -5.12 -3.54 0.03
CA LYS A 410 -5.77 -3.45 1.35
C LYS A 410 -6.88 -4.50 1.53
N PHE A 411 -7.16 -5.24 0.46
CA PHE A 411 -8.22 -6.23 0.34
C PHE A 411 -7.99 -7.06 -0.93
N MET A 412 -8.70 -8.19 -1.03
CA MET A 412 -8.78 -9.01 -2.22
C MET A 412 -10.19 -8.97 -2.79
N ASN A 413 -10.33 -8.49 -4.03
CA ASN A 413 -11.55 -8.61 -4.82
C ASN A 413 -11.41 -9.70 -5.89
N TRP A 414 -12.51 -10.37 -6.19
CA TRP A 414 -12.62 -11.30 -7.30
C TRP A 414 -13.90 -10.99 -8.08
N ASN A 415 -13.78 -10.76 -9.39
CA ASN A 415 -14.90 -10.40 -10.26
C ASN A 415 -15.74 -9.18 -9.77
N GLY A 416 -15.08 -8.22 -9.13
CA GLY A 416 -15.70 -7.00 -8.61
C GLY A 416 -16.32 -7.15 -7.21
N GLU A 417 -16.24 -8.34 -6.61
CA GLU A 417 -16.77 -8.62 -5.27
C GLU A 417 -15.64 -8.75 -4.24
N ARG A 418 -15.89 -8.26 -3.02
CA ARG A 418 -14.94 -8.36 -1.89
C ARG A 418 -14.87 -9.79 -1.38
N ALA A 419 -13.77 -10.47 -1.63
CA ALA A 419 -13.52 -11.81 -1.08
C ALA A 419 -13.07 -11.73 0.39
N ASN A 420 -12.13 -10.83 0.69
CA ASN A 420 -11.69 -10.55 2.06
C ASN A 420 -11.03 -9.16 2.15
N SER A 421 -10.92 -8.61 3.35
CA SER A 421 -10.32 -7.30 3.62
C SER A 421 -8.94 -7.41 4.27
N LEU A 422 -8.18 -8.47 3.95
CA LEU A 422 -6.81 -8.65 4.42
C LEU A 422 -5.86 -7.83 3.54
N GLU A 423 -4.82 -7.29 4.17
CA GLU A 423 -3.68 -6.75 3.43
C GLU A 423 -2.87 -7.89 2.82
N TRP A 424 -2.33 -7.66 1.63
CA TRP A 424 -1.53 -8.66 0.93
C TRP A 424 -0.55 -8.01 -0.06
N TYR A 425 0.55 -8.72 -0.31
CA TYR A 425 1.54 -8.44 -1.35
C TYR A 425 1.97 -9.74 -2.03
N ASN A 426 1.92 -9.75 -3.36
CA ASN A 426 2.57 -10.72 -4.20
C ASN A 426 2.85 -10.09 -5.56
N ILE A 427 4.09 -9.64 -5.78
CA ILE A 427 4.44 -8.94 -7.01
C ILE A 427 4.31 -9.81 -8.27
N GLY A 428 4.39 -11.14 -8.14
CA GLY A 428 4.26 -12.06 -9.26
C GLY A 428 2.91 -11.99 -9.96
N VAL A 429 1.85 -11.56 -9.25
CA VAL A 429 0.49 -11.39 -9.84
C VAL A 429 0.25 -9.98 -10.38
N GLN A 430 1.27 -9.12 -10.43
CA GLN A 430 1.15 -7.80 -11.06
C GLN A 430 0.79 -7.96 -12.55
N ASP A 431 -0.17 -7.16 -13.02
CA ASP A 431 -0.65 -7.19 -14.39
C ASP A 431 0.33 -6.54 -15.39
N TYR A 432 0.04 -6.68 -16.68
CA TYR A 432 0.64 -5.81 -17.67
C TYR A 432 0.10 -4.39 -17.48
N LEU A 433 0.96 -3.44 -17.15
CA LEU A 433 0.57 -2.06 -16.90
C LEU A 433 0.79 -1.19 -18.15
N PRO A 434 0.15 -0.01 -18.26
CA PRO A 434 0.27 0.87 -19.42
C PRO A 434 1.72 1.19 -19.78
N THR A 435 2.05 1.09 -21.07
CA THR A 435 3.35 1.41 -21.66
C THR A 435 3.71 2.89 -21.51
N TRP A 436 2.73 3.79 -21.48
CA TRP A 436 2.96 5.23 -21.29
C TRP A 436 2.13 5.76 -20.13
N ARG A 437 2.76 6.54 -19.25
CA ARG A 437 2.14 7.07 -18.03
C ARG A 437 2.45 8.56 -17.82
N TRP A 438 1.58 9.47 -18.25
CA TRP A 438 0.31 9.30 -18.97
C TRP A 438 0.32 10.19 -20.22
N TRP A 439 0.30 9.54 -21.38
CA TRP A 439 0.32 10.22 -22.67
C TRP A 439 -1.09 10.67 -23.06
N PHE A 440 -1.48 11.80 -22.48
CA PHE A 440 -2.64 12.58 -22.89
C PHE A 440 -2.30 13.52 -24.05
N ALA A 441 -3.10 13.49 -25.11
CA ALA A 441 -2.94 14.36 -26.29
C ALA A 441 -4.30 14.71 -26.91
N LYS A 442 -4.42 15.86 -27.56
CA LYS A 442 -5.61 16.28 -28.32
C LYS A 442 -5.87 15.43 -29.56
N GLU A 443 -4.82 14.82 -30.11
CA GLU A 443 -4.87 13.96 -31.29
C GLU A 443 -4.17 12.62 -31.02
N LEU A 444 -4.59 11.59 -31.76
CA LEU A 444 -3.97 10.27 -31.68
C LEU A 444 -2.51 10.35 -32.12
N LEU A 445 -1.62 9.81 -31.29
CA LEU A 445 -0.17 9.93 -31.41
C LEU A 445 0.34 11.37 -31.47
N GLY A 446 -0.37 12.37 -30.93
CA GLY A 446 0.16 13.73 -30.82
C GLY A 446 1.49 13.76 -30.06
N ARG A 447 2.55 14.29 -30.70
CA ARG A 447 3.95 14.21 -30.21
C ARG A 447 4.53 15.55 -29.78
N GLU A 448 3.86 16.64 -30.12
CA GLU A 448 4.30 17.99 -29.82
C GLU A 448 3.72 18.49 -28.49
N LYS A 449 4.44 19.40 -27.82
CA LYS A 449 3.97 20.02 -26.57
C LYS A 449 2.63 20.75 -26.76
N THR A 450 2.34 21.25 -27.96
CA THR A 450 1.07 21.89 -28.33
C THR A 450 -0.11 20.92 -28.35
N ASN A 451 0.15 19.61 -28.48
CA ASN A 451 -0.87 18.56 -28.41
C ASN A 451 -1.33 18.26 -26.97
N VAL A 452 -0.65 18.76 -25.93
CA VAL A 452 -1.13 18.61 -24.55
C VAL A 452 -2.46 19.35 -24.40
N PRO A 453 -3.53 18.71 -23.88
CA PRO A 453 -4.79 19.40 -23.60
C PRO A 453 -4.62 20.53 -22.57
N ALA A 454 -5.26 21.69 -22.80
CA ALA A 454 -5.20 22.81 -21.85
C ALA A 454 -5.94 22.48 -20.53
N GLN A 455 -7.04 21.74 -20.65
CA GLN A 455 -7.76 21.13 -19.54
C GLN A 455 -7.73 19.60 -19.73
N SER A 456 -6.70 18.98 -19.18
CA SER A 456 -6.46 17.54 -19.33
C SER A 456 -7.20 16.74 -18.25
N LEU A 457 -7.65 15.55 -18.63
CA LEU A 457 -7.89 14.48 -17.66
C LEU A 457 -6.56 14.08 -17.01
N ASP A 458 -6.63 13.43 -15.85
CA ASP A 458 -5.50 12.82 -15.17
C ASP A 458 -5.79 11.33 -14.92
N ALA A 459 -4.73 10.55 -14.71
CA ALA A 459 -4.79 9.13 -14.44
C ALA A 459 -3.89 8.72 -13.28
N GLU A 460 -4.34 7.73 -12.52
CA GLU A 460 -3.60 7.15 -11.39
C GLU A 460 -4.04 5.72 -11.12
N PHE A 461 -3.19 4.93 -10.49
CA PHE A 461 -3.64 3.70 -9.84
C PHE A 461 -4.24 4.02 -8.47
N ILE A 462 -5.28 3.27 -8.09
CA ILE A 462 -5.93 3.41 -6.78
C ILE A 462 -6.12 2.05 -6.12
N TRP A 463 -6.21 2.07 -4.79
CA TRP A 463 -6.51 0.90 -3.93
C TRP A 463 -7.84 1.08 -3.19
N ASP A 464 -8.76 1.87 -3.76
CA ASP A 464 -10.09 2.09 -3.18
C ASP A 464 -11.10 1.04 -3.67
N ASP A 465 -10.80 0.38 -4.80
CA ASP A 465 -11.65 -0.61 -5.46
C ASP A 465 -10.80 -1.40 -6.48
N ALA A 466 -11.29 -2.57 -6.89
CA ALA A 466 -10.66 -3.41 -7.91
C ALA A 466 -11.69 -4.38 -8.51
N TYR A 467 -11.51 -4.78 -9.78
CA TYR A 467 -12.27 -5.90 -10.33
C TYR A 467 -11.64 -7.24 -9.92
N VAL A 468 -10.33 -7.38 -10.06
CA VAL A 468 -9.54 -8.50 -9.54
C VAL A 468 -8.36 -7.95 -8.77
N GLY A 469 -8.04 -8.53 -7.61
CA GLY A 469 -6.91 -8.08 -6.80
C GLY A 469 -7.27 -6.92 -5.87
N GLY A 470 -6.34 -5.96 -5.75
CA GLY A 470 -6.40 -4.90 -4.75
C GLY A 470 -6.29 -3.48 -5.31
N SER A 471 -6.09 -3.34 -6.62
CA SER A 471 -5.98 -2.05 -7.29
C SER A 471 -6.66 -2.03 -8.66
N CYS A 472 -6.95 -0.84 -9.16
CA CYS A 472 -7.41 -0.60 -10.53
C CYS A 472 -6.86 0.74 -11.07
N LEU A 473 -7.01 0.97 -12.37
CA LEU A 473 -6.69 2.25 -13.00
C LEU A 473 -7.86 3.22 -12.83
N ARG A 474 -7.57 4.48 -12.52
CA ARG A 474 -8.54 5.57 -12.44
C ARG A 474 -8.20 6.64 -13.48
N VAL A 475 -9.20 7.11 -14.22
CA VAL A 475 -9.13 8.31 -15.08
C VAL A 475 -10.16 9.31 -14.57
N PHE A 476 -9.75 10.55 -14.32
CA PHE A 476 -10.63 11.55 -13.69
C PHE A 476 -10.38 12.98 -14.16
N GLY A 477 -11.39 13.83 -13.98
CA GLY A 477 -11.36 15.25 -14.33
C GLY A 477 -12.41 15.63 -15.37
N SER A 478 -12.18 16.73 -16.07
CA SER A 478 -13.04 17.23 -17.15
C SER A 478 -12.17 17.59 -18.35
N GLY A 479 -12.73 17.51 -19.56
CA GLY A 479 -12.06 17.92 -20.80
C GLY A 479 -12.91 17.66 -22.03
N GLU A 480 -12.66 18.41 -23.10
CA GLU A 480 -13.47 18.39 -24.33
C GLU A 480 -13.16 17.17 -25.20
N GLU A 481 -11.99 17.10 -25.86
CA GLU A 481 -11.56 15.95 -26.65
C GLU A 481 -10.09 15.63 -26.36
N GLN A 482 -9.78 14.36 -26.03
CA GLN A 482 -8.42 13.91 -25.80
C GLN A 482 -8.26 12.38 -25.87
N TYR A 483 -7.04 11.94 -26.16
CA TYR A 483 -6.61 10.55 -26.20
C TYR A 483 -5.72 10.23 -25.01
N LEU A 484 -5.91 9.07 -24.39
CA LEU A 484 -4.99 8.45 -23.44
C LEU A 484 -4.38 7.20 -24.06
N HIS A 485 -3.09 7.24 -24.38
CA HIS A 485 -2.37 6.10 -24.95
C HIS A 485 -1.96 5.13 -23.84
N LEU A 486 -2.37 3.86 -23.95
CA LEU A 486 -2.13 2.86 -22.90
C LEU A 486 -1.08 1.85 -23.30
N PHE A 487 -1.33 1.04 -24.34
CA PHE A 487 -0.49 -0.13 -24.63
C PHE A 487 0.11 -0.06 -26.03
N LYS A 488 1.42 -0.36 -26.10
CA LYS A 488 2.12 -0.70 -27.34
C LYS A 488 2.09 -2.21 -27.54
N THR A 489 1.58 -2.66 -28.67
CA THR A 489 1.36 -4.09 -28.94
C THR A 489 1.84 -4.48 -30.34
N ASP A 490 1.89 -5.78 -30.61
CA ASP A 490 2.10 -6.36 -31.94
C ASP A 490 1.36 -7.71 -32.03
N TYR A 491 0.08 -7.72 -31.63
CA TYR A 491 -0.75 -8.93 -31.63
C TYR A 491 -1.37 -9.16 -32.99
N ALA A 492 -1.10 -10.30 -33.62
CA ALA A 492 -1.79 -10.73 -34.83
C ALA A 492 -3.24 -11.10 -34.54
N LEU A 493 -4.19 -10.22 -34.88
CA LEU A 493 -5.62 -10.39 -34.60
C LEU A 493 -6.28 -11.30 -35.64
N GLN A 494 -7.25 -12.10 -35.20
CA GLN A 494 -8.06 -12.99 -36.03
C GLN A 494 -9.55 -12.70 -35.84
N SER A 495 -10.36 -13.06 -36.84
CA SER A 495 -11.80 -12.95 -36.72
C SER A 495 -12.30 -13.81 -35.56
N GLY A 496 -13.14 -13.24 -34.71
CA GLY A 496 -13.66 -13.91 -33.51
C GLY A 496 -12.86 -13.67 -32.22
N ASP A 497 -11.67 -13.06 -32.29
CA ASP A 497 -10.98 -12.57 -31.08
C ASP A 497 -11.89 -11.59 -30.33
N VAL A 498 -11.93 -11.68 -29.00
CA VAL A 498 -12.82 -10.85 -28.16
C VAL A 498 -12.01 -9.84 -27.37
N ILE A 499 -12.27 -8.56 -27.61
CA ILE A 499 -11.75 -7.44 -26.83
C ILE A 499 -12.74 -7.14 -25.71
N THR A 500 -12.28 -7.14 -24.46
CA THR A 500 -13.12 -6.80 -23.29
C THR A 500 -12.60 -5.55 -22.59
N PHE A 501 -13.51 -4.66 -22.24
CA PHE A 501 -13.26 -3.50 -21.39
C PHE A 501 -14.22 -3.52 -20.21
N ARG A 502 -13.70 -3.63 -18.98
CA ARG A 502 -14.52 -3.54 -17.76
C ARG A 502 -14.21 -2.27 -16.99
N TYR A 503 -15.26 -1.57 -16.59
CA TYR A 503 -15.14 -0.25 -15.99
C TYR A 503 -16.28 0.04 -15.02
N LYS A 504 -16.10 1.07 -14.22
CA LYS A 504 -17.07 1.59 -13.26
C LYS A 504 -17.01 3.10 -13.29
N LEU A 505 -18.09 3.74 -13.75
CA LEU A 505 -18.22 5.20 -13.76
C LEU A 505 -18.76 5.64 -12.39
N VAL A 506 -17.88 6.10 -11.50
CA VAL A 506 -18.23 6.45 -10.11
C VAL A 506 -18.97 7.79 -10.04
N LYS A 507 -18.61 8.74 -10.90
CA LYS A 507 -19.22 10.07 -10.99
C LYS A 507 -18.99 10.66 -12.39
N GLY A 508 -19.86 11.59 -12.79
CA GLY A 508 -19.67 12.44 -13.96
C GLY A 508 -20.21 11.80 -15.23
N SER A 509 -19.82 12.34 -16.37
CA SER A 509 -20.23 11.87 -17.69
C SER A 509 -19.07 12.03 -18.68
N ALA A 510 -19.04 11.21 -19.73
CA ALA A 510 -18.16 11.36 -20.89
C ALA A 510 -18.70 10.49 -22.03
N ASP A 511 -18.23 10.72 -23.25
CA ASP A 511 -18.27 9.75 -24.33
C ASP A 511 -16.89 9.06 -24.41
N LEU A 512 -16.87 7.72 -24.45
CA LEU A 512 -15.64 6.93 -24.44
C LEU A 512 -15.65 5.88 -25.55
N ASN A 513 -14.62 5.93 -26.40
CA ASN A 513 -14.33 4.92 -27.42
C ASN A 513 -12.94 4.29 -27.18
N LEU A 514 -12.74 3.04 -27.59
CA LEU A 514 -11.39 2.51 -27.78
C LEU A 514 -10.84 2.99 -29.13
N ALA A 515 -9.62 3.50 -29.13
CA ALA A 515 -8.87 3.84 -30.34
C ALA A 515 -7.79 2.78 -30.58
N LEU A 516 -8.00 1.93 -31.58
CA LEU A 516 -7.13 0.81 -31.94
C LEU A 516 -6.46 1.09 -33.28
N THR A 517 -5.14 0.86 -33.38
CA THR A 517 -4.40 1.04 -34.64
C THR A 517 -3.61 -0.20 -34.99
N THR A 518 -3.22 -0.34 -36.26
CA THR A 518 -2.51 -1.52 -36.74
C THR A 518 -1.12 -1.19 -37.26
N VAL A 519 -0.21 -2.16 -37.23
CA VAL A 519 1.16 -2.00 -37.74
C VAL A 519 1.11 -1.55 -39.20
N GLY A 520 1.83 -0.47 -39.52
CA GLY A 520 1.82 0.17 -40.83
C GLY A 520 0.80 1.29 -41.01
N ALA A 521 -0.19 1.41 -40.11
CA ALA A 521 -1.23 2.45 -40.11
C ALA A 521 -1.41 3.05 -38.69
N GLU A 522 -0.31 3.26 -37.97
CA GLU A 522 -0.31 3.62 -36.55
C GLU A 522 -1.03 4.95 -36.24
N GLU A 523 -1.11 5.88 -37.20
CA GLU A 523 -1.66 7.23 -37.03
C GLU A 523 -3.17 7.31 -37.25
N THR A 524 -3.84 6.20 -37.61
CA THR A 524 -5.28 6.19 -37.89
C THR A 524 -5.98 5.10 -37.09
N ALA A 525 -6.96 5.49 -36.28
CA ALA A 525 -7.82 4.54 -35.57
C ALA A 525 -8.68 3.75 -36.56
N VAL A 526 -8.73 2.43 -36.38
CA VAL A 526 -9.53 1.54 -37.20
C VAL A 526 -10.97 1.56 -36.72
N ALA A 527 -11.88 2.03 -37.59
CA ALA A 527 -13.33 2.02 -37.37
C ALA A 527 -13.76 2.44 -35.95
N PRO A 528 -13.37 3.64 -35.47
CA PRO A 528 -13.51 4.03 -34.05
C PRO A 528 -14.95 3.96 -33.52
N ASN A 529 -15.95 4.18 -34.38
CA ASN A 529 -17.38 4.07 -34.03
C ASN A 529 -17.80 2.65 -33.63
N ASP A 530 -17.11 1.62 -34.13
CA ASP A 530 -17.40 0.22 -33.81
C ASP A 530 -16.95 -0.14 -32.38
N PHE A 531 -16.05 0.67 -31.79
CA PHE A 531 -15.44 0.43 -30.49
C PHE A 531 -15.95 1.37 -29.39
N LYS A 532 -17.19 1.84 -29.50
CA LYS A 532 -17.85 2.66 -28.47
C LYS A 532 -18.07 1.91 -27.17
N VAL A 533 -17.49 2.41 -26.08
CA VAL A 533 -17.64 1.84 -24.73
C VAL A 533 -18.94 2.35 -24.09
N PHE A 534 -19.08 3.67 -23.94
CA PHE A 534 -20.30 4.32 -23.44
C PHE A 534 -20.42 5.75 -23.95
N ASP A 535 -21.58 6.37 -23.74
CA ASP A 535 -21.80 7.80 -23.95
C ASP A 535 -22.23 8.52 -22.68
N SER A 536 -22.29 9.84 -22.79
CA SER A 536 -22.69 10.78 -21.75
C SER A 536 -24.08 10.53 -21.16
N LYS A 537 -24.90 9.65 -21.73
CA LYS A 537 -26.21 9.23 -21.16
C LYS A 537 -26.07 8.13 -20.11
N LEU A 538 -24.90 7.50 -19.99
CA LEU A 538 -24.64 6.51 -18.94
C LEU A 538 -24.72 7.18 -17.56
N ILE A 539 -25.59 6.65 -16.70
CA ILE A 539 -25.71 7.10 -15.32
C ILE A 539 -24.58 6.47 -14.50
N ALA A 540 -23.83 7.32 -13.78
CA ALA A 540 -22.78 6.88 -12.87
C ALA A 540 -23.33 6.01 -11.73
N ASP A 541 -22.60 4.94 -11.40
CA ASP A 541 -22.89 3.99 -10.32
C ASP A 541 -21.57 3.52 -9.71
N GLU A 542 -21.34 3.84 -8.44
CA GLU A 542 -20.09 3.53 -7.73
C GLU A 542 -19.97 2.06 -7.29
N ASP A 543 -21.03 1.26 -7.41
CA ASP A 543 -21.06 -0.12 -6.95
C ASP A 543 -20.94 -1.14 -8.08
N VAL A 544 -21.29 -0.76 -9.31
CA VAL A 544 -21.41 -1.71 -10.43
C VAL A 544 -20.22 -1.63 -11.39
N TRP A 545 -19.59 -2.78 -11.63
CA TRP A 545 -18.68 -2.97 -12.75
C TRP A 545 -19.46 -3.32 -14.02
N LEU A 546 -19.35 -2.49 -15.05
CA LEU A 546 -19.92 -2.70 -16.37
C LEU A 546 -18.90 -3.39 -17.27
N THR A 547 -19.38 -4.22 -18.19
CA THR A 547 -18.55 -4.93 -19.18
C THR A 547 -18.99 -4.54 -20.58
N LYS A 548 -18.03 -4.13 -21.41
CA LYS A 548 -18.21 -3.99 -22.86
C LYS A 548 -17.30 -4.99 -23.57
N THR A 549 -17.86 -5.70 -24.55
CA THR A 549 -17.14 -6.66 -25.39
C THR A 549 -17.27 -6.28 -26.86
N PHE A 550 -16.19 -6.43 -27.61
CA PHE A 550 -16.13 -6.26 -29.06
C PHE A 550 -15.55 -7.52 -29.68
N THR A 551 -16.14 -8.00 -30.77
CA THR A 551 -15.60 -9.14 -31.53
C THR A 551 -14.84 -8.60 -32.73
N VAL A 552 -13.61 -9.07 -32.93
CA VAL A 552 -12.76 -8.69 -34.05
C VAL A 552 -13.42 -9.14 -35.36
N GLY A 553 -13.76 -8.15 -36.20
CA GLY A 553 -14.31 -8.33 -37.55
C GLY A 553 -13.30 -8.03 -38.65
N GLU A 554 -13.78 -7.88 -39.89
CA GLU A 554 -12.94 -7.72 -41.10
C GLU A 554 -11.99 -6.51 -41.05
N SER A 555 -12.33 -5.46 -40.31
CA SER A 555 -11.52 -4.24 -40.21
C SER A 555 -10.17 -4.47 -39.52
N LEU A 556 -10.09 -5.46 -38.62
CA LEU A 556 -8.92 -5.79 -37.80
C LEU A 556 -8.38 -7.20 -38.04
N ALA A 557 -9.20 -8.14 -38.51
CA ALA A 557 -8.78 -9.53 -38.75
C ALA A 557 -7.62 -9.60 -39.77
N GLY A 558 -6.60 -10.41 -39.47
CA GLY A 558 -5.41 -10.58 -40.30
C GLY A 558 -4.40 -9.44 -40.18
N LYS A 559 -4.62 -8.45 -39.30
CA LYS A 559 -3.70 -7.34 -39.04
C LYS A 559 -3.06 -7.48 -37.65
N ASN A 560 -1.90 -6.85 -37.47
CA ASN A 560 -1.27 -6.76 -36.16
C ASN A 560 -1.71 -5.48 -35.45
N LEU A 561 -2.24 -5.60 -34.24
CA LEU A 561 -2.59 -4.46 -33.38
C LEU A 561 -1.31 -3.77 -32.89
N ALA A 562 -1.14 -2.49 -33.20
CA ALA A 562 0.02 -1.68 -32.84
C ALA A 562 -0.14 -0.89 -31.54
N LEU A 563 -1.35 -0.34 -31.32
CA LEU A 563 -1.64 0.60 -30.25
C LEU A 563 -3.05 0.39 -29.70
N VAL A 564 -3.17 0.49 -28.37
CA VAL A 564 -4.44 0.66 -27.65
C VAL A 564 -4.43 2.02 -26.96
N ALA A 565 -5.41 2.86 -27.28
CA ALA A 565 -5.68 4.12 -26.63
C ALA A 565 -7.17 4.25 -26.26
N LEU A 566 -7.46 5.16 -25.34
CA LEU A 566 -8.82 5.60 -24.99
C LEU A 566 -9.07 6.97 -25.59
N HIS A 567 -10.20 7.16 -26.26
CA HIS A 567 -10.63 8.44 -26.81
C HIS A 567 -11.82 8.96 -26.01
N PHE A 568 -11.62 10.10 -25.36
CA PHE A 568 -12.62 10.75 -24.50
C PHE A 568 -13.14 12.00 -25.18
N GLU A 569 -14.46 12.14 -25.19
CA GLU A 569 -15.16 13.36 -25.58
C GLU A 569 -16.13 13.81 -24.47
N ASN A 570 -16.39 15.11 -24.36
CA ASN A 570 -17.40 15.71 -23.47
C ASN A 570 -17.29 15.29 -22.00
N ALA A 571 -16.07 15.06 -21.50
CA ALA A 571 -15.84 14.60 -20.13
C ALA A 571 -16.13 15.72 -19.12
N LYS A 572 -17.08 15.47 -18.21
CA LYS A 572 -17.51 16.41 -17.16
C LYS A 572 -17.45 15.75 -15.80
N ASP A 573 -16.55 16.22 -14.95
CA ASP A 573 -16.40 15.77 -13.56
C ASP A 573 -16.25 14.24 -13.44
N MET A 574 -15.67 13.62 -14.47
CA MET A 574 -15.60 12.18 -14.63
C MET A 574 -14.71 11.56 -13.55
N ASN A 575 -15.14 10.42 -13.03
CA ASN A 575 -14.34 9.53 -12.21
C ASN A 575 -14.58 8.10 -12.69
N LEU A 576 -13.76 7.66 -13.64
CA LEU A 576 -13.82 6.36 -14.27
C LEU A 576 -12.79 5.44 -13.64
N ARG A 577 -13.23 4.30 -13.11
CA ARG A 577 -12.36 3.19 -12.71
C ARG A 577 -12.35 2.14 -13.81
N ILE A 578 -11.19 1.64 -14.19
CA ILE A 578 -10.99 0.64 -15.24
C ILE A 578 -10.40 -0.59 -14.57
N GLY A 579 -11.14 -1.70 -14.68
CA GLY A 579 -10.85 -2.96 -13.99
C GLY A 579 -10.48 -4.08 -14.93
N GLU A 580 -10.61 -3.92 -16.26
CA GLU A 580 -10.07 -4.87 -17.24
C GLU A 580 -9.87 -4.21 -18.62
N PHE A 581 -8.74 -4.50 -19.25
CA PHE A 581 -8.62 -4.54 -20.71
C PHE A 581 -8.07 -5.91 -21.10
N SER A 582 -8.71 -6.61 -22.04
CA SER A 582 -8.23 -7.92 -22.50
C SER A 582 -8.47 -8.17 -23.98
N ILE A 583 -7.67 -9.06 -24.57
CA ILE A 583 -7.86 -9.66 -25.90
C ILE A 583 -7.75 -11.17 -25.74
N VAL A 584 -8.85 -11.88 -25.98
CA VAL A 584 -8.96 -13.32 -25.78
C VAL A 584 -9.31 -14.01 -27.09
N ARG A 585 -8.54 -15.04 -27.46
CA ARG A 585 -8.83 -15.92 -28.59
C ARG A 585 -9.44 -17.23 -28.09
N GLY A 586 -10.69 -17.48 -28.45
CA GLY A 586 -11.38 -18.71 -28.06
C GLY A 586 -11.57 -18.83 -26.54
N VAL A 587 -11.53 -20.06 -26.03
CA VAL A 587 -11.70 -20.40 -24.62
C VAL A 587 -10.51 -21.22 -24.17
N ALA A 588 -9.89 -20.86 -23.05
CA ALA A 588 -8.74 -21.60 -22.54
C ALA A 588 -9.17 -22.92 -21.89
N GLN A 589 -8.28 -23.91 -21.94
CA GLN A 589 -8.53 -25.21 -21.32
C GLN A 589 -8.53 -25.11 -19.79
N LYS A 590 -9.44 -25.84 -19.13
CA LYS A 590 -9.41 -26.03 -17.66
C LYS A 590 -8.10 -26.73 -17.27
N PRO A 591 -7.28 -26.16 -16.37
CA PRO A 591 -6.05 -26.81 -15.93
C PRO A 591 -6.31 -28.07 -15.11
N ALA A 592 -5.27 -28.89 -14.94
CA ALA A 592 -5.29 -29.98 -13.98
C ALA A 592 -5.41 -29.45 -12.54
N THR A 593 -5.86 -30.32 -11.62
CA THR A 593 -5.81 -30.02 -10.19
C THR A 593 -4.34 -30.08 -9.71
N PRO A 594 -3.86 -29.09 -8.94
CA PRO A 594 -2.52 -29.15 -8.33
C PRO A 594 -2.36 -30.36 -7.41
N VAL A 595 -1.12 -30.75 -7.14
CA VAL A 595 -0.78 -31.76 -6.14
C VAL A 595 -0.07 -31.08 -4.99
N VAL A 596 -0.68 -31.06 -3.82
CA VAL A 596 -0.06 -30.51 -2.61
C VAL A 596 1.10 -31.40 -2.19
N GLU A 597 2.29 -30.81 -2.07
CA GLU A 597 3.49 -31.51 -1.61
C GLU A 597 3.66 -31.36 -0.10
N SER A 598 3.45 -30.17 0.44
CA SER A 598 3.50 -29.93 1.89
C SER A 598 2.71 -28.69 2.31
N SER A 599 2.25 -28.68 3.54
CA SER A 599 1.66 -27.51 4.19
C SER A 599 2.24 -27.35 5.60
N LYS A 600 2.41 -26.11 6.06
CA LYS A 600 2.85 -25.81 7.42
C LYS A 600 2.04 -24.66 8.00
N LEU A 601 1.68 -24.78 9.28
CA LEU A 601 1.15 -23.71 10.09
C LEU A 601 2.31 -23.02 10.81
N LEU A 602 2.37 -21.70 10.72
CA LEU A 602 3.53 -20.93 11.16
C LEU A 602 3.23 -20.07 12.38
N TYR A 603 1.99 -19.58 12.51
CA TYR A 603 1.58 -18.73 13.62
C TYR A 603 0.08 -18.77 13.84
N PHE A 604 -0.37 -18.48 15.06
CA PHE A 604 -1.78 -18.41 15.42
C PHE A 604 -2.03 -17.32 16.47
N SER A 605 -2.97 -16.42 16.18
CA SER A 605 -3.38 -15.34 17.10
C SER A 605 -4.83 -14.91 16.85
N ARG A 606 -5.28 -13.84 17.52
CA ARG A 606 -6.61 -13.25 17.29
C ARG A 606 -6.89 -12.86 15.84
N LYS A 607 -5.84 -12.61 15.06
CA LYS A 607 -5.97 -12.23 13.64
C LYS A 607 -6.15 -13.45 12.73
N GLY A 608 -6.04 -14.67 13.26
CA GLY A 608 -6.11 -15.92 12.51
C GLY A 608 -4.77 -16.65 12.48
N VAL A 609 -4.52 -17.39 11.39
CA VAL A 609 -3.30 -18.20 11.22
C VAL A 609 -2.42 -17.69 10.08
N ASP A 610 -1.11 -17.87 10.24
CA ASP A 610 -0.20 -17.92 9.09
C ASP A 610 0.07 -19.35 8.69
N GLY A 611 0.32 -19.53 7.39
CA GLY A 611 0.82 -20.80 6.89
C GLY A 611 1.55 -20.65 5.57
N LYS A 612 2.19 -21.74 5.16
CA LYS A 612 2.75 -21.91 3.84
C LYS A 612 2.30 -23.21 3.21
N LEU A 613 2.17 -23.22 1.89
CA LEU A 613 1.78 -24.36 1.07
C LEU A 613 2.77 -24.49 -0.09
N ILE A 614 3.37 -25.67 -0.25
CA ILE A 614 4.16 -26.04 -1.41
C ILE A 614 3.36 -27.08 -2.20
N PHE A 615 3.23 -26.86 -3.50
CA PHE A 615 2.48 -27.75 -4.40
C PHE A 615 3.21 -27.87 -5.73
N ASN A 616 2.78 -28.79 -6.57
CA ASN A 616 3.29 -28.93 -7.94
C ASN A 616 2.13 -29.15 -8.90
N MET A 617 2.31 -28.76 -10.16
CA MET A 617 1.36 -29.10 -11.22
C MET A 617 1.75 -30.42 -11.88
N PRO A 618 0.79 -31.30 -12.22
CA PRO A 618 1.04 -32.44 -13.09
C PRO A 618 1.68 -31.95 -14.41
N ASN A 619 2.88 -32.43 -14.72
CA ASN A 619 3.63 -32.06 -15.92
C ASN A 619 4.56 -33.20 -16.34
N ASP A 620 5.05 -33.15 -17.58
CA ASP A 620 5.89 -34.16 -18.22
C ASP A 620 7.31 -33.65 -18.55
N LYS A 621 7.72 -32.52 -17.94
CA LYS A 621 9.05 -31.95 -18.18
C LYS A 621 10.15 -32.89 -17.63
N PRO A 622 11.24 -33.10 -18.39
CA PRO A 622 12.39 -33.82 -17.88
C PRO A 622 12.97 -33.21 -16.61
N ALA A 623 13.60 -34.04 -15.79
CA ALA A 623 14.41 -33.62 -14.64
C ALA A 623 15.38 -32.49 -15.02
N GLY A 624 15.28 -31.35 -14.33
CA GLY A 624 16.15 -30.19 -14.58
C GLY A 624 15.71 -29.24 -15.67
N GLU A 625 14.56 -29.48 -16.30
CA GLU A 625 13.89 -28.48 -17.12
C GLU A 625 12.81 -27.80 -16.27
N VAL A 626 12.76 -26.47 -16.35
CA VAL A 626 11.70 -25.71 -15.68
C VAL A 626 10.37 -25.94 -16.40
N CYS A 627 9.33 -26.21 -15.64
CA CYS A 627 7.95 -26.19 -16.12
C CYS A 627 7.34 -24.82 -15.81
N TYR A 628 6.92 -24.10 -16.85
CA TYR A 628 6.22 -22.83 -16.71
C TYR A 628 4.71 -23.06 -16.55
N ASN A 629 3.99 -22.07 -16.01
CA ASN A 629 2.53 -22.15 -15.86
C ASN A 629 1.82 -22.36 -17.22
N LEU A 630 2.35 -21.77 -18.29
CA LEU A 630 1.86 -21.93 -19.66
C LEU A 630 1.90 -23.38 -20.16
N ASP A 631 2.95 -24.15 -19.79
CA ASP A 631 3.10 -25.56 -20.18
C ASP A 631 1.94 -26.42 -19.65
N VAL A 632 1.42 -26.06 -18.48
CA VAL A 632 0.31 -26.74 -17.78
C VAL A 632 -1.01 -25.97 -17.87
N LYS A 633 -1.15 -25.12 -18.89
CA LYS A 633 -2.38 -24.36 -19.24
C LYS A 633 -2.94 -23.51 -18.10
N THR A 634 -2.06 -23.03 -17.22
CA THR A 634 -2.41 -22.25 -16.03
C THR A 634 -1.88 -20.83 -16.16
N SER A 635 -2.62 -19.82 -15.70
CA SER A 635 -2.07 -18.46 -15.57
C SER A 635 -1.47 -18.24 -14.18
N MET A 636 -2.28 -18.50 -13.15
CA MET A 636 -1.98 -18.31 -11.74
C MET A 636 -2.85 -19.22 -10.88
N PHE A 637 -2.67 -19.15 -9.56
CA PHE A 637 -3.33 -19.99 -8.59
C PHE A 637 -4.13 -19.17 -7.58
N LYS A 638 -5.27 -19.70 -7.14
CA LYS A 638 -6.00 -19.18 -5.98
C LYS A 638 -5.63 -19.96 -4.73
N LEU A 639 -5.42 -19.23 -3.65
CA LEU A 639 -5.08 -19.76 -2.34
C LEU A 639 -6.31 -19.78 -1.43
N TYR A 640 -6.55 -20.93 -0.80
CA TYR A 640 -7.69 -21.18 0.07
C TYR A 640 -7.25 -21.61 1.47
N VAL A 641 -8.00 -21.19 2.48
CA VAL A 641 -7.89 -21.70 3.85
C VAL A 641 -9.24 -22.31 4.25
N GLN A 642 -9.23 -23.37 5.04
CA GLN A 642 -10.44 -23.94 5.61
C GLN A 642 -10.23 -24.37 7.06
N GLN A 643 -11.02 -23.80 7.96
CA GLN A 643 -11.19 -24.33 9.31
C GLN A 643 -12.08 -25.58 9.26
N GLU A 644 -11.76 -26.61 10.06
CA GLU A 644 -12.52 -27.86 10.10
C GLU A 644 -14.02 -27.60 10.31
N ASN A 645 -14.86 -28.24 9.49
CA ASN A 645 -16.32 -28.08 9.45
C ASN A 645 -16.84 -26.68 9.03
N LYS A 646 -15.99 -25.81 8.47
CA LYS A 646 -16.38 -24.47 7.96
C LYS A 646 -16.19 -24.38 6.44
N GLU A 647 -16.80 -23.38 5.82
CA GLU A 647 -16.62 -23.13 4.38
C GLU A 647 -15.18 -22.70 4.05
N PRO A 648 -14.63 -23.10 2.88
CA PRO A 648 -13.37 -22.58 2.36
C PRO A 648 -13.41 -21.07 2.16
N LEU A 649 -12.32 -20.39 2.48
CA LEU A 649 -12.14 -18.96 2.23
C LEU A 649 -11.02 -18.74 1.21
N PHE A 650 -11.32 -18.00 0.15
CA PHE A 650 -10.33 -17.49 -0.81
C PHE A 650 -9.56 -16.32 -0.17
N VAL A 651 -8.25 -16.46 -0.03
CA VAL A 651 -7.42 -15.47 0.67
C VAL A 651 -6.46 -14.71 -0.23
N GLY A 652 -6.01 -15.28 -1.36
CA GLY A 652 -4.98 -14.63 -2.17
C GLY A 652 -4.64 -15.33 -3.48
N LEU A 653 -3.79 -14.70 -4.28
CA LEU A 653 -3.32 -15.18 -5.58
C LEU A 653 -1.81 -15.41 -5.58
N THR A 654 -1.33 -16.34 -6.40
CA THR A 654 0.11 -16.55 -6.63
C THR A 654 0.40 -17.08 -8.02
N THR A 655 1.52 -16.70 -8.62
CA THR A 655 2.06 -17.35 -9.85
C THR A 655 3.02 -18.50 -9.52
N SER A 656 3.62 -18.48 -8.34
CA SER A 656 4.54 -19.51 -7.88
C SER A 656 3.81 -20.81 -7.54
N TRP A 657 4.53 -21.93 -7.55
CA TRP A 657 4.03 -23.21 -7.06
C TRP A 657 4.17 -23.33 -5.53
N ALA A 658 3.93 -22.19 -4.88
CA ALA A 658 4.02 -21.99 -3.45
C ALA A 658 3.12 -20.81 -3.06
N GLY A 659 2.49 -20.91 -1.89
CA GLY A 659 1.58 -19.90 -1.36
C GLY A 659 1.88 -19.58 0.09
N MET A 660 1.89 -18.28 0.43
CA MET A 660 1.88 -17.79 1.80
C MET A 660 0.47 -17.35 2.17
N PHE A 661 0.10 -17.61 3.41
CA PHE A 661 -1.18 -17.27 4.00
C PHE A 661 -0.89 -16.41 5.21
N TYR A 662 -1.42 -15.18 5.24
CA TYR A 662 -1.22 -14.24 6.34
C TYR A 662 -2.55 -13.83 6.94
N ASN A 663 -2.64 -13.82 8.27
CA ASN A 663 -3.87 -13.46 9.00
C ASN A 663 -5.11 -14.18 8.45
N ALA A 664 -4.98 -15.45 8.04
CA ALA A 664 -6.09 -16.20 7.48
C ALA A 664 -7.16 -16.37 8.59
N PRO A 665 -8.34 -15.72 8.46
CA PRO A 665 -9.24 -15.54 9.60
C PRO A 665 -9.88 -16.86 9.98
N LEU A 666 -9.97 -17.09 11.29
CA LEU A 666 -10.67 -18.22 11.88
C LEU A 666 -11.84 -17.74 12.72
N MET A 667 -12.85 -18.59 12.88
CA MET A 667 -13.80 -18.42 13.97
C MET A 667 -13.12 -18.84 15.27
N LEU A 668 -12.92 -17.86 16.15
CA LEU A 668 -12.22 -18.00 17.43
C LEU A 668 -13.21 -18.14 18.58
N ASP A 669 -13.63 -19.36 18.84
CA ASP A 669 -14.40 -19.77 20.02
C ASP A 669 -13.55 -20.48 21.07
N GLN A 670 -12.36 -20.98 20.68
CA GLN A 670 -11.40 -21.69 21.53
C GLN A 670 -9.96 -21.40 21.09
N PRO A 671 -8.96 -21.51 21.99
CA PRO A 671 -7.54 -21.28 21.70
C PRO A 671 -6.87 -22.42 20.92
N SER A 672 -7.67 -23.19 20.17
CA SER A 672 -7.20 -24.25 19.29
C SER A 672 -8.18 -24.44 18.14
N ALA A 673 -7.66 -24.61 16.93
CA ALA A 673 -8.47 -24.98 15.77
C ALA A 673 -7.72 -26.01 14.91
N ARG A 674 -8.46 -26.72 14.06
CA ARG A 674 -7.88 -27.49 12.96
C ARG A 674 -8.11 -26.74 11.66
N VAL A 675 -7.06 -26.57 10.88
CA VAL A 675 -7.08 -25.81 9.63
C VAL A 675 -6.31 -26.54 8.54
N ARG A 676 -6.72 -26.36 7.30
CA ARG A 676 -5.97 -26.81 6.12
C ARG A 676 -5.84 -25.70 5.10
N PHE A 677 -4.76 -25.76 4.35
CA PHE A 677 -4.47 -24.85 3.25
C PHE A 677 -4.70 -25.57 1.93
N GLY A 678 -5.25 -24.85 0.95
CA GLY A 678 -5.60 -25.39 -0.35
C GLY A 678 -5.25 -24.44 -1.48
N VAL A 679 -5.22 -25.00 -2.68
CA VAL A 679 -4.86 -24.29 -3.90
C VAL A 679 -5.65 -24.82 -5.09
N SER A 680 -6.07 -23.92 -5.98
CA SER A 680 -6.61 -24.28 -7.30
C SER A 680 -5.85 -23.53 -8.40
N ALA A 681 -5.87 -24.09 -9.61
CA ALA A 681 -5.26 -23.51 -10.80
C ALA A 681 -6.32 -22.83 -11.67
N LEU A 682 -6.01 -21.63 -12.17
CA LEU A 682 -6.86 -20.88 -13.09
C LEU A 682 -6.43 -21.09 -14.53
N SER A 683 -7.39 -21.28 -15.43
CA SER A 683 -7.14 -21.31 -16.87
C SER A 683 -6.51 -20.01 -17.35
N LEU A 684 -5.81 -20.05 -18.49
CA LEU A 684 -5.11 -18.89 -19.06
C LEU A 684 -6.02 -17.66 -19.29
N ASP A 685 -7.32 -17.85 -19.50
CA ASP A 685 -8.34 -16.80 -19.65
C ASP A 685 -9.07 -16.42 -18.36
N HIS A 686 -8.72 -17.05 -17.25
CA HIS A 686 -9.30 -16.90 -15.91
C HIS A 686 -10.79 -17.28 -15.83
N LYS A 687 -11.32 -18.03 -16.80
CA LYS A 687 -12.75 -18.41 -16.85
C LYS A 687 -13.04 -19.78 -16.24
N ALA A 688 -12.06 -20.65 -16.15
CA ALA A 688 -12.17 -21.96 -15.53
C ALA A 688 -11.17 -22.12 -14.38
N GLU A 689 -11.58 -22.89 -13.38
CA GLU A 689 -10.79 -23.18 -12.18
C GLU A 689 -10.78 -24.71 -11.98
N SER A 690 -9.61 -25.26 -11.64
CA SER A 690 -9.50 -26.67 -11.24
C SER A 690 -10.15 -26.93 -9.87
N GLU A 691 -10.34 -28.20 -9.53
CA GLU A 691 -10.77 -28.52 -8.16
C GLU A 691 -9.71 -28.05 -7.15
N ILE A 692 -10.13 -27.66 -5.95
CA ILE A 692 -9.19 -27.26 -4.89
C ILE A 692 -8.42 -28.48 -4.41
N ALA A 693 -7.10 -28.45 -4.56
CA ALA A 693 -6.18 -29.38 -3.95
C ALA A 693 -5.95 -28.97 -2.49
N TRP A 694 -6.20 -29.89 -1.56
CA TRP A 694 -6.08 -29.63 -0.12
C TRP A 694 -4.86 -30.33 0.48
N GLY A 695 -4.16 -29.64 1.37
CA GLY A 695 -3.27 -30.29 2.32
C GLY A 695 -4.05 -30.95 3.47
N GLU A 696 -3.31 -31.62 4.34
CA GLU A 696 -3.85 -32.22 5.56
C GLU A 696 -4.38 -31.17 6.54
N TYR A 697 -5.32 -31.58 7.41
CA TYR A 697 -5.76 -30.76 8.54
C TYR A 697 -4.69 -30.72 9.64
N LEU A 698 -4.10 -29.54 9.82
CA LEU A 698 -3.11 -29.22 10.84
C LEU A 698 -3.79 -28.67 12.09
N SER A 699 -3.29 -29.04 13.27
CA SER A 699 -3.70 -28.40 14.51
C SER A 699 -2.94 -27.08 14.68
N THR A 700 -3.62 -26.04 15.14
CA THR A 700 -2.99 -24.75 15.46
C THR A 700 -1.89 -24.91 16.51
N SER A 701 -0.85 -24.09 16.39
CA SER A 701 0.18 -23.96 17.43
C SER A 701 -0.37 -23.32 18.71
N THR A 702 0.48 -23.10 19.70
CA THR A 702 0.17 -22.22 20.84
C THR A 702 -0.36 -20.87 20.33
N TYR A 703 -1.46 -20.42 20.93
CA TYR A 703 -2.10 -19.15 20.61
C TYR A 703 -1.31 -17.98 21.21
N ASP A 704 -0.98 -17.00 20.38
CA ASP A 704 -0.38 -15.74 20.82
C ASP A 704 -1.47 -14.75 21.19
N TYR A 705 -1.60 -14.52 22.50
CA TYR A 705 -2.58 -13.61 23.09
C TYR A 705 -2.23 -12.14 22.82
N ASN A 706 -3.26 -11.31 22.64
CA ASN A 706 -3.13 -9.86 22.63
C ASN A 706 -3.82 -9.25 23.87
N ASP A 707 -3.04 -8.51 24.64
CA ASP A 707 -3.49 -7.91 25.91
C ASP A 707 -4.00 -6.47 25.76
N ASP A 708 -4.25 -6.04 24.52
CA ASP A 708 -4.75 -4.70 24.22
C ASP A 708 -6.16 -4.57 24.76
N ILE A 709 -6.47 -3.37 25.20
CA ILE A 709 -7.78 -3.01 25.73
C ILE A 709 -8.38 -1.90 24.89
N ARG A 710 -9.71 -1.89 24.84
CA ARG A 710 -10.49 -0.90 24.11
C ARG A 710 -11.63 -0.35 24.96
N LEU A 711 -12.05 0.83 24.57
CA LEU A 711 -13.24 1.52 25.05
C LEU A 711 -14.19 1.69 23.86
N ASP A 712 -15.46 1.36 24.05
CA ASP A 712 -16.47 1.40 22.98
C ASP A 712 -16.81 2.82 22.48
N LYS A 713 -16.35 3.86 23.19
CA LYS A 713 -16.62 5.27 22.91
C LYS A 713 -15.39 6.15 23.15
N THR A 714 -15.18 7.13 22.27
CA THR A 714 -14.12 8.17 22.42
C THR A 714 -14.58 9.45 23.12
N SER A 715 -15.89 9.64 23.28
CA SER A 715 -16.47 10.75 24.04
C SER A 715 -17.65 10.23 24.83
N ILE A 716 -17.56 10.36 26.15
CA ILE A 716 -18.56 9.87 27.10
C ILE A 716 -19.11 11.07 27.89
N LYS A 717 -20.43 11.09 28.08
CA LYS A 717 -21.13 12.15 28.83
C LYS A 717 -21.52 11.71 30.23
N PRO A 718 -21.70 12.65 31.18
CA PRO A 718 -22.22 12.35 32.50
C PRO A 718 -23.46 11.47 32.46
N GLY A 719 -23.38 10.32 33.13
CA GLY A 719 -24.46 9.33 33.21
C GLY A 719 -24.58 8.41 31.99
N GLU A 720 -23.70 8.52 30.99
CA GLU A 720 -23.74 7.68 29.78
C GLU A 720 -23.01 6.36 30.01
N ASP A 721 -23.70 5.24 29.71
CA ASP A 721 -23.11 3.90 29.76
C ASP A 721 -22.00 3.72 28.73
N PHE A 722 -20.97 2.95 29.07
CA PHE A 722 -19.89 2.55 28.14
C PHE A 722 -19.33 1.18 28.51
N GLU A 723 -18.54 0.60 27.61
CA GLU A 723 -17.95 -0.73 27.76
C GLU A 723 -16.42 -0.67 27.64
N MET A 724 -15.73 -1.29 28.59
CA MET A 724 -14.29 -1.56 28.52
C MET A 724 -14.08 -3.05 28.27
N SER A 725 -13.25 -3.42 27.29
CA SER A 725 -13.01 -4.83 26.96
C SER A 725 -11.58 -5.09 26.53
N PHE A 726 -11.14 -6.35 26.65
CA PHE A 726 -9.99 -6.82 25.86
C PHE A 726 -10.33 -6.79 24.36
N VAL A 727 -9.33 -6.57 23.53
CA VAL A 727 -9.45 -6.63 22.06
C VAL A 727 -9.45 -8.07 21.57
N ASP A 728 -8.73 -8.95 22.26
CA ASP A 728 -8.64 -10.37 21.93
C ASP A 728 -9.87 -11.14 22.45
N PRO A 729 -10.65 -11.79 21.56
CA PRO A 729 -11.84 -12.53 21.95
C PRO A 729 -11.51 -13.77 22.81
N LEU A 730 -10.29 -14.27 22.82
CA LEU A 730 -9.92 -15.43 23.64
C LEU A 730 -9.21 -15.04 24.94
N HIS A 731 -9.03 -13.75 25.21
CA HIS A 731 -8.44 -13.28 26.47
C HIS A 731 -9.31 -13.68 27.67
N GLU A 732 -8.64 -14.13 28.73
CA GLU A 732 -9.22 -14.50 30.01
C GLU A 732 -9.86 -13.28 30.72
N SER A 733 -10.70 -13.53 31.73
CA SER A 733 -11.28 -12.47 32.55
C SER A 733 -10.19 -11.66 33.28
N GLY A 734 -10.42 -10.34 33.39
CA GLY A 734 -9.64 -9.44 34.22
C GLY A 734 -10.49 -8.73 35.26
N LYS A 735 -9.85 -8.24 36.32
CA LYS A 735 -10.45 -7.31 37.30
C LYS A 735 -10.19 -5.88 36.85
N TRP A 736 -11.26 -5.11 36.64
CA TRP A 736 -11.26 -3.74 36.14
C TRP A 736 -11.64 -2.77 37.25
N GLU A 737 -10.81 -1.79 37.53
CA GLU A 737 -11.08 -0.74 38.52
C GLU A 737 -10.87 0.64 37.89
N LEU A 738 -11.86 1.54 37.99
CA LEU A 738 -11.68 2.94 37.62
C LEU A 738 -11.42 3.78 38.87
N LEU A 739 -10.39 4.61 38.82
CA LEU A 739 -9.98 5.51 39.88
C LEU A 739 -10.19 6.95 39.44
N ASP A 740 -10.76 7.77 40.34
CA ASP A 740 -10.85 9.20 40.17
C ASP A 740 -9.49 9.90 40.38
N LYS A 741 -9.46 11.24 40.23
CA LYS A 741 -8.25 12.05 40.41
C LYS A 741 -7.64 11.95 41.82
N ALA A 742 -8.45 11.66 42.84
CA ALA A 742 -7.98 11.47 44.22
C ALA A 742 -7.46 10.04 44.47
N GLY A 743 -7.52 9.16 43.47
CA GLY A 743 -7.13 7.76 43.58
C GLY A 743 -8.19 6.88 44.24
N LYS A 744 -9.43 7.36 44.40
CA LYS A 744 -10.54 6.57 44.93
C LYS A 744 -11.14 5.71 43.83
N VAL A 745 -11.36 4.42 44.12
CA VAL A 745 -12.06 3.50 43.21
C VAL A 745 -13.54 3.89 43.11
N VAL A 746 -13.99 4.24 41.91
CA VAL A 746 -15.38 4.64 41.60
C VAL A 746 -16.16 3.58 40.83
N PHE A 747 -15.47 2.58 40.28
CA PHE A 747 -16.06 1.42 39.61
C PHE A 747 -15.19 0.18 39.82
N THR A 748 -15.84 -0.98 39.92
CA THR A 748 -15.20 -2.31 39.92
C THR A 748 -16.04 -3.27 39.12
N GLY A 749 -15.39 -4.06 38.26
CA GLY A 749 -16.01 -5.16 37.53
C GLY A 749 -15.03 -6.29 37.25
N GLU A 750 -15.55 -7.47 36.91
CA GLU A 750 -14.74 -8.64 36.54
C GLU A 750 -15.30 -9.27 35.27
N GLY A 751 -14.40 -9.60 34.34
CA GLY A 751 -14.77 -10.23 33.06
C GLY A 751 -13.78 -9.90 31.95
N ARG A 752 -14.02 -10.46 30.76
CA ARG A 752 -13.30 -10.07 29.53
C ARG A 752 -13.76 -8.69 29.02
N SER A 753 -15.00 -8.36 29.33
CA SER A 753 -15.63 -7.07 29.07
C SER A 753 -16.46 -6.67 30.29
N VAL A 754 -16.48 -5.38 30.61
CA VAL A 754 -17.25 -4.81 31.72
C VAL A 754 -18.03 -3.58 31.23
N LYS A 755 -19.32 -3.54 31.56
CA LYS A 755 -20.17 -2.37 31.33
C LYS A 755 -20.10 -1.46 32.55
N VAL A 756 -19.85 -0.17 32.31
CA VAL A 756 -19.84 0.87 33.34
C VAL A 756 -21.10 1.69 33.18
N GLU A 757 -21.89 1.77 34.24
CA GLU A 757 -23.15 2.52 34.24
C GLU A 757 -23.01 3.78 35.09
N SER A 758 -23.58 4.88 34.60
CA SER A 758 -23.86 6.08 35.40
C SER A 758 -22.67 6.80 36.07
N LEU A 759 -21.47 6.82 35.47
CA LEU A 759 -20.42 7.75 35.94
C LEU A 759 -20.80 9.20 35.61
N THR A 760 -20.96 10.04 36.64
CA THR A 760 -21.47 11.42 36.50
C THR A 760 -20.39 12.49 36.52
N GLU A 761 -19.31 12.30 37.29
CA GLU A 761 -18.32 13.36 37.48
C GLU A 761 -17.48 13.57 36.22
N ILE A 762 -17.34 14.82 35.78
CA ILE A 762 -16.51 15.21 34.64
C ILE A 762 -15.04 15.07 35.02
N GLY A 763 -14.24 14.50 34.13
CA GLY A 763 -12.80 14.35 34.35
C GLY A 763 -12.20 13.14 33.64
N ALA A 764 -10.90 12.99 33.82
CA ALA A 764 -10.14 11.84 33.36
C ALA A 764 -10.00 10.82 34.51
N TYR A 765 -10.28 9.55 34.21
CA TYR A 765 -10.22 8.44 35.16
C TYR A 765 -9.10 7.48 34.76
N LYS A 766 -8.37 7.01 35.77
CA LYS A 766 -7.34 6.00 35.59
C LYS A 766 -7.99 4.61 35.62
N LEU A 767 -7.61 3.75 34.67
CA LEU A 767 -7.94 2.33 34.75
C LEU A 767 -6.81 1.58 35.44
N ARG A 768 -7.14 0.80 36.47
CA ARG A 768 -6.29 -0.25 37.03
C ARG A 768 -6.86 -1.60 36.61
N LEU A 769 -6.08 -2.37 35.87
CA LEU A 769 -6.46 -3.67 35.32
C LEU A 769 -5.55 -4.75 35.89
N THR A 770 -6.13 -5.72 36.60
CA THR A 770 -5.42 -6.92 37.04
C THR A 770 -5.88 -8.11 36.21
N ALA A 771 -5.02 -8.63 35.36
CA ALA A 771 -5.35 -9.71 34.43
C ALA A 771 -4.10 -10.48 34.00
N PRO A 772 -4.23 -11.69 33.44
CA PRO A 772 -3.10 -12.35 32.78
C PRO A 772 -2.57 -11.49 31.63
N GLN A 773 -1.25 -11.40 31.53
CA GLN A 773 -0.51 -10.70 30.49
C GLN A 773 0.41 -11.70 29.79
N TYR A 774 0.51 -11.61 28.47
CA TYR A 774 1.30 -12.48 27.61
C TYR A 774 2.73 -11.96 27.48
N ASP A 775 3.69 -12.76 27.96
CA ASP A 775 5.11 -12.60 27.68
C ASP A 775 5.39 -13.34 26.35
N LYS A 776 5.51 -12.58 25.25
CA LYS A 776 5.73 -13.13 23.90
C LYS A 776 7.04 -13.91 23.79
N ASP A 777 8.08 -13.50 24.50
CA ASP A 777 9.41 -14.12 24.41
C ASP A 777 9.44 -15.45 25.16
N LYS A 778 8.75 -15.53 26.31
CA LYS A 778 8.67 -16.76 27.11
C LYS A 778 7.48 -17.64 26.76
N LYS A 779 6.53 -17.12 25.96
CA LYS A 779 5.22 -17.73 25.69
C LYS A 779 4.46 -18.10 26.97
N LEU A 780 4.47 -17.20 27.95
CA LEU A 780 3.86 -17.41 29.27
C LEU A 780 2.76 -16.39 29.54
N ARG A 781 1.75 -16.80 30.31
CA ARG A 781 0.69 -15.94 30.85
C ARG A 781 0.94 -15.73 32.34
N THR A 782 1.16 -14.50 32.75
CA THR A 782 1.33 -14.13 34.18
C THR A 782 0.35 -13.05 34.57
N VAL A 783 -0.31 -13.18 35.72
CA VAL A 783 -1.22 -12.15 36.22
C VAL A 783 -0.41 -10.92 36.65
N THR A 784 -0.69 -9.78 36.04
CA THR A 784 -0.08 -8.49 36.37
C THR A 784 -1.14 -7.43 36.61
N THR A 785 -0.80 -6.40 37.39
CA THR A 785 -1.62 -5.19 37.56
C THR A 785 -1.00 -4.08 36.72
N ARG A 786 -1.77 -3.57 35.75
CA ARG A 786 -1.39 -2.48 34.85
C ARG A 786 -2.25 -1.26 35.15
N GLU A 787 -1.65 -0.07 35.14
CA GLU A 787 -2.37 1.20 35.29
C GLU A 787 -2.30 2.03 34.01
N PHE A 788 -3.44 2.57 33.60
CA PHE A 788 -3.61 3.36 32.38
C PHE A 788 -4.22 4.73 32.75
N GLY A 789 -3.38 5.77 32.73
CA GLY A 789 -3.82 7.14 33.02
C GLY A 789 -4.80 7.65 31.96
N GLY A 790 -5.84 8.37 32.40
CA GLY A 790 -6.81 9.02 31.50
C GLY A 790 -7.50 8.09 30.51
N PHE A 791 -7.64 6.79 30.84
CA PHE A 791 -8.23 5.80 29.95
C PHE A 791 -9.71 6.08 29.64
N VAL A 792 -10.46 6.56 30.64
CA VAL A 792 -11.85 7.00 30.49
C VAL A 792 -11.92 8.51 30.71
N GLN A 793 -12.61 9.22 29.80
CA GLN A 793 -12.80 10.67 29.89
C GLN A 793 -14.28 11.00 29.83
N ILE A 794 -14.82 11.49 30.95
CA ILE A 794 -16.18 12.01 31.05
C ILE A 794 -16.13 13.51 30.79
N THR A 795 -16.90 13.98 29.81
CA THR A 795 -16.81 15.35 29.28
C THR A 795 -18.18 16.02 29.34
N SER A 796 -18.22 17.36 29.51
CA SER A 796 -19.48 18.11 29.58
C SER A 796 -20.39 17.83 28.37
N LYS A 797 -21.71 17.95 28.55
CA LYS A 797 -22.67 17.89 27.43
C LYS A 797 -22.54 19.12 26.51
N GLU A 798 -22.08 20.24 27.06
CA GLU A 798 -21.95 21.52 26.34
C GLU A 798 -20.93 21.47 25.19
N VAL A 799 -19.90 20.60 25.30
CA VAL A 799 -18.90 20.40 24.24
C VAL A 799 -19.35 19.45 23.11
N GLY A 800 -20.63 19.07 23.09
CA GLY A 800 -21.22 18.16 22.10
C GLY A 800 -20.91 16.69 22.38
N ALA A 801 -21.62 15.75 21.75
CA ALA A 801 -21.51 14.31 22.00
C ALA A 801 -21.35 13.51 20.70
N LEU A 802 -20.99 12.21 20.78
CA LEU A 802 -21.05 11.34 19.59
C LEU A 802 -22.47 11.33 19.00
N PRO A 803 -22.68 11.38 17.67
CA PRO A 803 -24.03 11.24 17.12
C PRO A 803 -24.62 9.86 17.43
N LYS A 804 -25.96 9.75 17.47
CA LYS A 804 -26.67 8.46 17.57
C LYS A 804 -27.98 8.51 16.80
N ILE A 805 -28.20 7.54 15.92
CA ILE A 805 -29.45 7.33 15.20
C ILE A 805 -30.36 6.46 16.05
N LEU A 806 -31.51 6.99 16.45
CA LEU A 806 -32.52 6.27 17.21
C LEU A 806 -33.47 5.52 16.27
N THR A 807 -34.00 6.22 15.27
CA THR A 807 -34.94 5.66 14.29
C THR A 807 -34.54 6.03 12.86
N LEU A 808 -34.96 5.22 11.90
CA LEU A 808 -34.81 5.47 10.46
C LEU A 808 -36.03 4.86 9.78
N THR A 809 -36.79 5.67 9.06
CA THR A 809 -38.05 5.28 8.42
C THR A 809 -38.09 5.66 6.94
N ALA A 810 -38.85 4.91 6.15
CA ALA A 810 -39.18 5.19 4.75
C ALA A 810 -40.70 5.22 4.59
N ASN A 811 -41.26 6.29 4.03
CA ASN A 811 -42.71 6.55 3.98
C ASN A 811 -43.40 6.27 5.33
N GLU A 812 -42.81 6.81 6.42
CA GLU A 812 -43.27 6.66 7.81
C GLU A 812 -43.21 5.22 8.37
N LYS A 813 -42.63 4.27 7.64
CA LYS A 813 -42.50 2.86 8.04
C LYS A 813 -41.07 2.50 8.41
N ASN A 814 -40.90 1.56 9.35
CA ASN A 814 -39.61 1.00 9.75
C ASN A 814 -39.32 -0.37 9.09
N GLU A 815 -40.12 -0.75 8.10
CA GLU A 815 -40.09 -2.01 7.34
C GLU A 815 -39.99 -1.74 5.83
N ALA A 816 -39.69 -2.77 5.05
CA ALA A 816 -39.52 -2.64 3.60
C ALA A 816 -40.72 -1.95 2.92
N VAL A 817 -40.44 -1.04 1.97
CA VAL A 817 -41.48 -0.35 1.18
C VAL A 817 -41.38 -0.70 -0.31
N GLU A 818 -42.52 -0.74 -0.98
CA GLU A 818 -42.63 -1.00 -2.42
C GLU A 818 -43.05 0.29 -3.14
N VAL A 819 -42.32 0.68 -4.18
CA VAL A 819 -42.54 1.92 -4.94
C VAL A 819 -42.28 1.70 -6.43
N LYS A 820 -42.73 2.60 -7.30
CA LYS A 820 -42.46 2.52 -8.75
C LYS A 820 -41.10 3.12 -9.11
N VAL A 821 -40.57 2.80 -10.30
CA VAL A 821 -39.38 3.48 -10.82
C VAL A 821 -39.64 4.99 -10.89
N ASN A 822 -38.69 5.79 -10.42
CA ASN A 822 -38.76 7.24 -10.25
C ASN A 822 -39.74 7.75 -9.18
N GLU A 823 -40.48 6.88 -8.49
CA GLU A 823 -41.28 7.31 -7.34
C GLU A 823 -40.37 7.74 -6.19
N LYS A 824 -40.69 8.87 -5.57
CA LYS A 824 -39.91 9.43 -4.46
C LYS A 824 -40.33 8.77 -3.16
N VAL A 825 -39.38 8.15 -2.47
CA VAL A 825 -39.53 7.63 -1.11
C VAL A 825 -39.11 8.69 -0.11
N ALA A 826 -39.98 9.00 0.86
CA ALA A 826 -39.68 9.94 1.93
C ALA A 826 -38.98 9.23 3.09
N PHE A 827 -37.68 9.47 3.23
CA PHE A 827 -36.90 9.00 4.37
C PHE A 827 -36.88 10.04 5.47
N ALA A 828 -36.97 9.58 6.72
CA ALA A 828 -36.85 10.41 7.92
C ALA A 828 -36.10 9.66 9.01
N TYR A 829 -35.47 10.39 9.94
CA TYR A 829 -34.82 9.81 11.11
C TYR A 829 -35.07 10.63 12.37
N THR A 830 -34.91 9.97 13.52
CA THR A 830 -34.67 10.65 14.80
C THR A 830 -33.32 10.26 15.36
N GLY A 831 -32.65 11.22 15.98
CA GLY A 831 -31.34 11.07 16.61
C GLY A 831 -31.30 11.66 18.02
N ARG A 832 -30.16 11.50 18.71
CA ARG A 832 -29.94 12.13 20.02
C ARG A 832 -29.41 13.56 19.87
N GLU A 833 -29.62 14.39 20.90
CA GLU A 833 -28.88 15.64 21.07
C GLU A 833 -27.37 15.37 21.13
N ALA A 834 -26.62 15.95 20.20
CA ALA A 834 -25.20 15.71 20.03
C ALA A 834 -24.39 16.98 19.69
N ASP A 835 -25.07 18.10 19.46
CA ASP A 835 -24.42 19.36 19.14
C ASP A 835 -23.90 20.07 20.40
N GLY A 836 -22.91 20.94 20.21
CA GLY A 836 -22.30 21.73 21.27
C GLY A 836 -21.20 22.64 20.74
N ALA A 837 -20.41 23.20 21.65
CA ALA A 837 -19.23 24.00 21.31
C ALA A 837 -18.16 23.82 22.39
N GLY A 838 -16.91 23.75 21.95
CA GLY A 838 -15.77 23.60 22.84
C GLY A 838 -14.60 24.47 22.40
N SER A 839 -13.47 24.27 23.09
CA SER A 839 -12.19 24.83 22.68
C SER A 839 -11.81 24.43 21.25
N GLN A 840 -10.99 25.23 20.59
CA GLN A 840 -10.53 24.99 19.23
C GLN A 840 -9.10 24.42 19.20
N GLY A 841 -8.99 23.16 18.79
CA GLY A 841 -7.70 22.52 18.58
C GLY A 841 -7.17 22.71 17.15
N VAL A 842 -5.86 22.58 17.00
CA VAL A 842 -5.17 22.50 15.70
C VAL A 842 -4.84 21.05 15.38
N ASP A 843 -5.42 20.54 14.29
CA ASP A 843 -5.13 19.23 13.72
C ASP A 843 -3.76 19.26 13.03
N LEU A 844 -2.79 18.57 13.63
CA LEU A 844 -1.38 18.60 13.23
C LEU A 844 -1.15 17.94 11.88
N LYS A 845 -1.88 16.88 11.53
CA LYS A 845 -1.70 16.13 10.27
C LYS A 845 -0.24 15.79 9.94
N GLU A 846 0.51 15.33 10.95
CA GLU A 846 1.95 15.04 10.89
C GLU A 846 2.88 16.27 10.74
N GLU A 847 2.34 17.49 10.71
CA GLU A 847 3.09 18.75 10.70
C GLU A 847 3.48 19.18 12.13
N ARG A 848 4.24 20.27 12.21
CA ARG A 848 4.69 20.86 13.48
C ARG A 848 3.77 21.99 13.89
N PHE A 849 3.52 22.12 15.18
CA PHE A 849 3.04 23.37 15.78
C PHE A 849 4.10 23.92 16.71
N GLY A 850 4.53 25.17 16.54
CA GLY A 850 5.65 25.68 17.31
C GLY A 850 5.98 27.16 17.14
N VAL A 851 7.01 27.58 17.87
CA VAL A 851 7.47 28.97 18.04
C VAL A 851 8.99 29.03 18.00
N LYS A 852 9.57 30.11 17.45
CA LYS A 852 11.03 30.30 17.45
C LYS A 852 11.53 30.54 18.87
N ALA A 853 12.57 29.82 19.29
CA ALA A 853 13.15 29.96 20.62
C ALA A 853 13.73 31.37 20.86
N ALA A 854 14.30 31.98 19.82
CA ALA A 854 14.86 33.33 19.88
C ALA A 854 13.82 34.40 20.21
N ASP A 855 12.60 34.28 19.69
CA ASP A 855 11.53 35.27 19.90
C ASP A 855 11.01 35.24 21.35
N LEU A 856 11.29 34.16 22.07
CA LEU A 856 11.00 33.97 23.50
C LEU A 856 12.21 34.25 24.42
N ASP A 857 13.33 34.73 23.88
CA ASP A 857 14.62 34.90 24.58
C ASP A 857 15.21 33.60 25.18
N LEU A 858 14.88 32.43 24.61
CA LEU A 858 15.32 31.11 25.11
C LEU A 858 16.61 30.58 24.45
N THR A 859 17.47 31.46 23.94
CA THR A 859 18.80 31.06 23.42
C THR A 859 19.83 30.92 24.54
N GLY A 860 20.79 29.99 24.39
CA GLY A 860 21.78 29.64 25.42
C GLY A 860 21.36 28.45 26.30
N GLY A 861 22.06 28.27 27.43
CA GLY A 861 21.67 27.34 28.51
C GLY A 861 20.75 28.03 29.52
N LYS A 862 19.45 28.10 29.21
CA LYS A 862 18.42 28.74 30.07
C LYS A 862 17.37 27.73 30.47
N SER A 863 16.93 27.76 31.73
CA SER A 863 15.79 26.96 32.18
C SER A 863 14.50 27.44 31.50
N PHE A 864 13.68 26.50 31.06
CA PHE A 864 12.36 26.77 30.48
C PHE A 864 11.48 25.53 30.58
N SER A 865 10.17 25.71 30.47
CA SER A 865 9.24 24.58 30.44
C SER A 865 8.19 24.77 29.35
N VAL A 866 7.69 23.67 28.80
CA VAL A 866 6.67 23.66 27.74
C VAL A 866 5.54 22.74 28.18
N ALA A 867 4.31 23.23 28.17
CA ALA A 867 3.11 22.47 28.50
C ALA A 867 2.05 22.61 27.40
N PHE A 868 1.31 21.56 27.11
CA PHE A 868 0.24 21.55 26.11
C PHE A 868 -0.71 20.37 26.27
N TRP A 869 -1.92 20.51 25.72
CA TRP A 869 -2.85 19.40 25.54
C TRP A 869 -2.63 18.75 24.17
N LEU A 870 -2.65 17.43 24.13
CA LEU A 870 -2.50 16.64 22.90
C LEU A 870 -3.51 15.51 22.87
N LYS A 871 -4.18 15.32 21.74
CA LYS A 871 -4.90 14.09 21.42
C LYS A 871 -4.16 13.37 20.29
N ILE A 872 -3.63 12.19 20.56
CA ILE A 872 -3.00 11.35 19.54
C ILE A 872 -4.13 10.56 18.85
N ASN A 873 -4.40 10.81 17.57
CA ASN A 873 -5.46 10.08 16.86
C ASN A 873 -4.98 8.67 16.48
N LYS A 874 -3.75 8.56 16.00
CA LYS A 874 -3.09 7.30 15.63
C LYS A 874 -1.58 7.47 15.66
N LEU A 875 -0.87 6.36 15.82
CA LEU A 875 0.58 6.27 15.62
C LEU A 875 0.86 5.38 14.42
N ALA A 876 1.79 5.82 13.58
CA ALA A 876 2.27 5.01 12.46
C ALA A 876 3.25 3.93 12.95
N ALA A 877 3.47 2.90 12.15
CA ALA A 877 4.44 1.87 12.47
C ALA A 877 5.85 2.48 12.59
N GLY A 878 6.62 1.99 13.58
CA GLY A 878 7.92 2.56 13.94
C GLY A 878 7.84 3.67 14.98
N GLU A 879 8.77 4.63 14.92
CA GLU A 879 8.88 5.70 15.91
C GLU A 879 8.23 7.00 15.42
N THR A 880 7.64 7.75 16.35
CA THR A 880 7.00 9.06 16.12
C THR A 880 7.71 10.14 16.93
N GLN A 881 7.95 11.28 16.29
CA GLN A 881 8.51 12.46 16.93
C GLN A 881 7.40 13.23 17.69
N LEU A 882 7.53 13.32 19.02
CA LEU A 882 6.55 14.02 19.85
C LEU A 882 6.84 15.50 20.05
N PHE A 883 8.07 15.82 20.45
CA PHE A 883 8.51 17.18 20.77
C PHE A 883 9.94 17.36 20.26
N SER A 884 10.25 18.53 19.71
CA SER A 884 11.58 18.83 19.20
C SER A 884 11.93 20.30 19.42
N VAL A 885 13.23 20.56 19.51
CA VAL A 885 13.79 21.90 19.40
C VAL A 885 14.87 21.82 18.33
N ALA A 886 14.59 22.27 17.12
CA ALA A 886 15.46 21.99 15.96
C ALA A 886 15.57 23.17 15.00
N ASN A 887 16.69 23.25 14.28
CA ASN A 887 16.94 24.23 13.23
C ASN A 887 17.21 23.52 11.91
N LYS A 888 16.26 23.58 10.98
CA LYS A 888 16.38 22.97 9.65
C LYS A 888 17.29 23.74 8.70
N GLY A 889 17.82 24.90 9.09
CA GLY A 889 18.86 25.60 8.33
C GLY A 889 20.28 25.09 8.56
N GLU A 890 20.52 24.20 9.54
CA GLU A 890 21.87 23.70 9.87
C GLU A 890 22.30 22.52 8.98
N SER A 891 23.53 22.02 9.08
CA SER A 891 23.92 20.80 8.36
C SER A 891 23.43 19.54 9.08
N TRP A 892 23.20 18.46 8.33
CA TRP A 892 22.98 17.13 8.91
C TRP A 892 24.07 16.79 9.97
N PRO A 893 23.73 16.14 11.10
CA PRO A 893 22.39 15.70 11.53
C PRO A 893 21.60 16.73 12.36
N LYS A 894 22.10 17.97 12.48
CA LYS A 894 21.48 19.01 13.33
C LYS A 894 20.07 19.41 12.85
N THR A 895 19.84 19.32 11.55
CA THR A 895 18.55 19.58 10.91
C THR A 895 17.41 18.76 11.49
N ASP A 896 17.66 17.49 11.83
CA ASP A 896 16.62 16.51 12.14
C ASP A 896 16.66 16.05 13.59
N TRP A 897 17.85 15.94 14.19
CA TRP A 897 17.98 15.56 15.58
C TRP A 897 17.93 16.78 16.52
N GLY A 898 18.29 17.98 16.06
CA GLY A 898 18.12 19.21 16.83
C GLY A 898 18.82 19.21 18.21
N TRP A 899 18.32 20.02 19.14
CA TRP A 899 18.70 20.07 20.56
C TRP A 899 18.07 18.93 21.37
N ILE A 900 16.80 18.62 21.12
CA ILE A 900 16.10 17.46 21.68
C ILE A 900 15.31 16.74 20.58
N TRP A 901 15.31 15.41 20.65
CA TRP A 901 14.36 14.57 19.94
C TRP A 901 13.81 13.45 20.83
N CYS A 902 12.57 13.06 20.56
CA CYS A 902 11.83 12.09 21.36
C CYS A 902 11.38 10.92 20.48
N ASN A 903 11.46 9.70 21.01
CA ASN A 903 11.03 8.48 20.33
C ASN A 903 9.75 7.94 20.98
N LEU A 904 8.59 8.37 20.51
CA LEU A 904 7.31 7.74 20.87
C LEU A 904 7.13 6.49 20.02
N GLN A 905 6.94 5.33 20.65
CA GLN A 905 6.77 4.06 19.96
C GLN A 905 5.32 3.89 19.48
N GLU A 906 5.09 3.04 18.49
CA GLU A 906 3.77 2.75 17.90
C GLU A 906 2.69 2.29 18.91
N ASP A 907 3.09 1.74 20.06
CA ASP A 907 2.22 1.31 21.17
C ASP A 907 1.96 2.43 22.21
N GLY A 908 2.36 3.67 21.90
CA GLY A 908 2.26 4.80 22.81
C GLY A 908 3.31 4.81 23.92
N ARG A 909 4.26 3.86 23.96
CA ARG A 909 5.39 3.88 24.90
C ARG A 909 6.31 5.04 24.62
N MET A 910 6.64 5.79 25.66
CA MET A 910 7.75 6.72 25.57
C MET A 910 9.07 5.95 25.60
N GLY A 911 9.79 5.93 24.48
CA GLY A 911 11.10 5.29 24.38
C GLY A 911 12.14 6.15 25.09
N SER A 912 12.78 7.03 24.34
CA SER A 912 13.83 7.91 24.84
C SER A 912 13.60 9.37 24.52
N PHE A 913 14.12 10.24 25.38
CA PHE A 913 14.47 11.61 25.06
C PHE A 913 15.98 11.69 24.92
N THR A 914 16.45 12.22 23.80
CA THR A 914 17.86 12.46 23.58
C THR A 914 18.10 13.94 23.43
N PHE A 915 19.06 14.44 24.21
CA PHE A 915 19.55 15.80 24.16
C PHE A 915 20.92 15.81 23.52
N ARG A 916 21.13 16.72 22.58
CA ARG A 916 22.43 16.88 21.91
C ARG A 916 23.49 17.28 22.94
N GLY A 917 24.67 16.66 22.87
CA GLY A 917 25.77 16.95 23.79
C GLY A 917 26.57 18.20 23.41
N THR A 918 27.26 18.18 22.27
CA THR A 918 28.15 19.25 21.80
C THR A 918 28.04 19.47 20.29
N ASP A 919 28.69 20.52 19.78
CA ASP A 919 28.70 20.87 18.34
C ASP A 919 29.80 20.15 17.51
N ARG A 920 30.55 19.20 18.09
CA ARG A 920 31.74 18.57 17.47
C ARG A 920 31.50 17.12 17.00
N SER A 921 32.37 16.62 16.13
CA SER A 921 32.40 15.20 15.72
C SER A 921 32.72 14.29 16.92
N GLY A 922 31.92 13.22 17.12
CA GLY A 922 31.98 12.34 18.30
C GLY A 922 31.11 12.76 19.48
N ASN A 923 30.01 13.49 19.21
CA ASN A 923 29.01 14.05 20.14
C ASN A 923 28.74 13.17 21.39
N GLU A 924 28.55 13.80 22.56
CA GLU A 924 28.31 13.12 23.85
C GLU A 924 26.86 13.34 24.32
N GLU A 925 25.92 12.74 23.60
CA GLU A 925 24.48 12.92 23.83
C GLU A 925 24.04 12.44 25.22
N LEU A 926 23.11 13.17 25.84
CA LEU A 926 22.44 12.76 27.08
C LEU A 926 21.13 12.05 26.70
N ARG A 927 20.93 10.81 27.14
CA ARG A 927 19.75 10.01 26.80
C ARG A 927 18.98 9.61 28.05
N TYR A 928 17.69 9.88 28.08
CA TYR A 928 16.74 9.51 29.13
C TYR A 928 15.75 8.48 28.60
N LYS A 929 15.39 7.48 29.41
CA LYS A 929 14.40 6.44 29.10
C LYS A 929 13.18 6.53 30.00
N PHE A 930 12.00 6.50 29.40
CA PHE A 930 10.70 6.52 30.10
C PHE A 930 9.88 5.26 29.76
N GLU A 931 10.50 4.09 29.83
CA GLU A 931 9.94 2.83 29.31
C GLU A 931 8.64 2.39 30.02
N GLU A 932 8.36 2.91 31.21
CA GLU A 932 7.11 2.70 31.97
C GLU A 932 5.98 3.67 31.55
N THR A 933 6.31 4.78 30.88
CA THR A 933 5.30 5.76 30.46
C THR A 933 4.61 5.32 29.18
N ARG A 934 3.28 5.44 29.16
CA ARG A 934 2.40 5.18 28.02
C ARG A 934 1.48 6.37 27.83
N LEU A 935 1.42 6.90 26.61
CA LEU A 935 0.46 7.93 26.23
C LEU A 935 -0.79 7.28 25.63
N PRO A 936 -2.00 7.73 26.00
CA PRO A 936 -3.23 7.20 25.42
C PRO A 936 -3.37 7.58 23.94
N ILE A 937 -3.86 6.65 23.12
CA ILE A 937 -4.27 6.90 21.73
C ILE A 937 -5.80 7.06 21.73
N GLY A 938 -6.29 8.14 21.12
CA GLY A 938 -7.71 8.48 21.01
C GLY A 938 -8.24 9.40 22.12
N ASN A 939 -7.51 9.58 23.22
CA ASN A 939 -7.89 10.46 24.33
C ASN A 939 -7.00 11.70 24.40
N TRP A 940 -7.50 12.75 25.05
CA TRP A 940 -6.71 13.94 25.35
C TRP A 940 -5.74 13.68 26.51
N VAL A 941 -4.51 14.15 26.41
CA VAL A 941 -3.50 14.06 27.46
C VAL A 941 -2.82 15.41 27.62
N HIS A 942 -2.56 15.83 28.86
CA HIS A 942 -1.76 17.01 29.13
C HIS A 942 -0.30 16.60 29.33
N ILE A 943 0.59 17.23 28.56
CA ILE A 943 2.02 16.93 28.56
C ILE A 943 2.77 18.17 29.03
N ALA A 944 3.73 17.99 29.95
CA ALA A 944 4.67 19.05 30.30
C ALA A 944 6.11 18.56 30.35
N TYR A 945 7.00 19.35 29.72
CA TYR A 945 8.44 19.19 29.76
C TYR A 945 9.02 20.30 30.61
N SER A 946 9.90 19.96 31.54
CA SER A 946 10.64 20.94 32.33
C SER A 946 12.13 20.77 32.11
N PHE A 947 12.80 21.83 31.69
CA PHE A 947 14.23 21.86 31.40
C PHE A 947 14.90 22.84 32.34
N ASP A 948 15.88 22.37 33.10
CA ASP A 948 16.51 23.15 34.16
C ASP A 948 18.02 23.21 34.00
N TYR A 949 18.56 24.43 33.96
CA TYR A 949 19.97 24.75 33.97
C TYR A 949 20.34 25.36 35.32
N ASN A 950 21.33 24.79 36.00
CA ASN A 950 21.87 25.37 37.22
C ASN A 950 22.92 26.46 36.90
N ALA A 951 23.45 27.11 37.94
CA ALA A 951 24.45 28.18 37.80
C ALA A 951 25.80 27.71 37.19
N GLU A 952 26.06 26.40 37.16
CA GLU A 952 27.27 25.77 36.63
C GLU A 952 27.07 25.22 35.21
N ASP A 953 25.98 25.62 34.51
CA ASP A 953 25.59 25.11 33.18
C ASP A 953 25.32 23.60 33.16
N GLY A 954 25.01 23.02 34.32
CA GLY A 954 24.50 21.66 34.45
C GLY A 954 23.03 21.58 34.09
N PHE A 955 22.65 20.58 33.30
CA PHE A 955 21.30 20.39 32.76
C PHE A 955 20.54 19.25 33.44
N ARG A 956 19.24 19.44 33.68
CA ARG A 956 18.30 18.40 34.10
C ARG A 956 17.00 18.54 33.31
N ALA A 957 16.30 17.43 33.08
CA ALA A 957 14.97 17.45 32.50
C ALA A 957 14.00 16.57 33.30
N ASP A 958 12.77 17.05 33.47
CA ASP A 958 11.64 16.31 34.04
C ASP A 958 10.49 16.23 33.02
N TYR A 959 9.70 15.17 33.11
CA TYR A 959 8.58 14.89 32.20
C TYR A 959 7.31 14.59 32.99
N TYR A 960 6.20 15.20 32.59
CA TYR A 960 4.91 15.04 33.26
C TYR A 960 3.82 14.67 32.26
N VAL A 961 2.92 13.77 32.69
CA VAL A 961 1.73 13.34 31.94
C VAL A 961 0.54 13.44 32.88
N ASP A 962 -0.48 14.20 32.49
CA ASP A 962 -1.68 14.51 33.30
C ASP A 962 -1.35 14.95 34.73
N GLY A 963 -0.33 15.80 34.88
CA GLY A 963 0.11 16.33 36.17
C GLY A 963 1.01 15.40 36.98
N VAL A 964 1.22 14.16 36.54
CA VAL A 964 2.04 13.17 37.24
C VAL A 964 3.45 13.16 36.66
N LYS A 965 4.45 13.34 37.53
CA LYS A 965 5.86 13.20 37.16
C LYS A 965 6.15 11.76 36.74
N GLN A 966 6.69 11.60 35.54
CA GLN A 966 7.03 10.30 34.98
C GLN A 966 8.36 9.80 35.53
N LYS A 967 8.44 8.50 35.82
CA LYS A 967 9.64 7.87 36.35
C LYS A 967 10.67 7.69 35.23
N LEU A 968 11.85 8.26 35.45
CA LEU A 968 13.03 7.99 34.64
C LEU A 968 13.49 6.55 34.94
N THR A 969 13.38 5.67 33.95
CA THR A 969 13.73 4.24 34.08
C THR A 969 15.21 3.98 33.83
N GLY A 970 15.89 4.86 33.10
CA GLY A 970 17.34 4.82 32.92
C GLY A 970 17.87 6.06 32.21
N TRP A 971 19.16 6.35 32.38
CA TRP A 971 19.86 7.40 31.63
C TRP A 971 21.30 7.03 31.31
N ASN A 972 21.91 7.66 30.31
CA ASN A 972 23.35 7.56 30.07
C ASN A 972 23.90 8.73 29.23
N ARG A 973 25.22 8.67 29.00
CA ARG A 973 25.89 9.40 27.92
C ARG A 973 26.19 8.48 26.75
N GLN A 974 26.17 9.02 25.53
CA GLN A 974 26.52 8.28 24.32
C GLN A 974 27.92 7.63 24.39
N SER A 975 28.86 8.29 25.06
CA SER A 975 30.23 7.78 25.32
C SER A 975 30.25 6.45 26.10
N GLN A 976 29.15 6.06 26.74
CA GLN A 976 29.00 4.82 27.52
C GLN A 976 28.34 3.68 26.73
N GLY A 977 28.12 3.84 25.42
CA GLY A 977 27.38 2.86 24.61
C GLY A 977 25.94 2.70 25.11
N ASP A 978 25.34 1.52 25.00
CA ASP A 978 23.94 1.29 25.42
C ASP A 978 23.77 0.81 26.87
N THR A 979 24.75 1.11 27.73
CA THR A 979 24.65 0.85 29.17
C THR A 979 23.89 2.00 29.83
N TYR A 980 22.78 1.71 30.54
CA TYR A 980 21.93 2.70 31.21
C TYR A 980 22.03 2.59 32.75
N LEU A 981 22.03 3.74 33.42
CA LEU A 981 22.00 3.87 34.87
C LEU A 981 20.57 4.12 35.36
N ASN A 982 20.14 3.40 36.38
CA ASN A 982 18.77 3.48 36.93
C ASN A 982 18.69 4.36 38.20
N THR A 983 19.59 5.33 38.32
CA THR A 983 19.65 6.30 39.42
C THR A 983 19.17 7.68 38.97
N ASP A 984 18.97 8.61 39.91
CA ASP A 984 18.79 10.03 39.55
C ASP A 984 20.04 10.51 38.79
N PRO A 985 19.89 11.13 37.60
CA PRO A 985 21.01 11.68 36.84
C PRO A 985 21.65 12.90 37.51
N GLY A 986 20.97 13.60 38.42
CA GLY A 986 21.39 14.91 38.89
C GLY A 986 21.51 15.92 37.74
N TYR A 987 22.30 16.98 37.93
CA TYR A 987 22.64 17.92 36.86
C TYR A 987 23.79 17.39 36.00
N GLN A 988 23.61 17.48 34.69
CA GLN A 988 24.44 16.83 33.68
C GLN A 988 25.11 17.88 32.78
N PRO A 989 26.45 17.92 32.65
CA PRO A 989 27.16 18.97 31.91
C PRO A 989 27.08 18.79 30.39
N LYS A 990 27.67 19.67 29.57
CA LYS A 990 27.84 19.43 28.11
C LYS A 990 26.52 19.02 27.40
N VAL A 991 25.44 19.77 27.64
CA VAL A 991 24.26 19.74 26.77
C VAL A 991 24.35 20.94 25.85
N TYR A 992 24.12 20.72 24.56
CA TYR A 992 24.21 21.75 23.53
C TYR A 992 23.29 22.92 23.89
N HIS A 993 23.72 24.15 23.62
CA HIS A 993 22.90 25.33 23.90
C HIS A 993 21.93 25.62 22.77
N ILE A 994 20.77 26.20 23.10
CA ILE A 994 19.78 26.55 22.09
C ILE A 994 20.28 27.72 21.23
N THR A 995 20.20 27.59 19.91
CA THR A 995 20.64 28.61 18.94
C THR A 995 19.46 29.44 18.39
N LYS A 996 19.78 30.58 17.77
CA LYS A 996 18.76 31.53 17.27
C LYS A 996 17.84 30.94 16.20
N GLY A 997 18.28 29.93 15.46
CA GLY A 997 17.49 29.32 14.38
C GLY A 997 16.59 28.17 14.82
N GLN A 998 16.59 27.80 16.10
CA GLN A 998 15.82 26.66 16.59
C GLN A 998 14.36 27.02 16.90
N VAL A 999 13.48 26.10 16.53
CA VAL A 999 12.03 26.21 16.74
C VAL A 999 11.62 25.16 17.78
N ILE A 1000 10.93 25.60 18.83
CA ILE A 1000 10.28 24.73 19.83
C ILE A 1000 8.98 24.24 19.22
N ALA A 1001 8.85 22.94 18.99
CA ALA A 1001 7.75 22.37 18.23
C ALA A 1001 7.22 21.06 18.81
N VAL A 1002 5.89 20.92 18.78
CA VAL A 1002 5.15 19.69 19.01
C VAL A 1002 4.81 19.06 17.65
N GLY A 1003 5.02 17.76 17.51
CA GLY A 1003 4.81 17.03 16.25
C GLY A 1003 5.89 17.26 15.20
N GLY A 1004 5.55 17.00 13.94
CA GLY A 1004 6.46 17.05 12.80
C GLY A 1004 7.27 15.78 12.55
N LYS A 1005 7.57 15.50 11.28
CA LYS A 1005 8.47 14.40 10.88
C LYS A 1005 9.93 14.73 11.18
N ALA A 1006 10.73 13.74 11.59
CA ALA A 1006 12.18 13.85 11.70
C ALA A 1006 12.83 12.63 11.03
N ALA A 1007 14.15 12.66 10.84
CA ALA A 1007 14.87 11.49 10.35
C ALA A 1007 14.50 10.22 11.15
N PHE A 1008 14.10 9.19 10.41
CA PHE A 1008 13.67 7.88 10.92
C PHE A 1008 12.44 7.92 11.85
N ARG A 1009 11.71 9.05 11.91
CA ARG A 1009 10.54 9.23 12.77
C ARG A 1009 9.36 9.85 12.03
N ASN A 1010 8.20 9.26 12.23
CA ASN A 1010 6.92 9.77 11.72
C ASN A 1010 6.51 11.06 12.46
N GLY A 1011 5.67 11.88 11.82
CA GLY A 1011 5.00 12.99 12.49
C GLY A 1011 3.77 12.51 13.27
N ILE A 1012 3.23 13.36 14.14
CA ILE A 1012 2.02 13.06 14.91
C ILE A 1012 0.76 13.29 14.05
N ASP A 1013 -0.04 12.24 13.87
CA ASP A 1013 -1.46 12.39 13.56
C ASP A 1013 -2.23 12.60 14.87
N GLY A 1014 -2.57 13.85 15.14
CA GLY A 1014 -3.15 14.27 16.41
C GLY A 1014 -3.56 15.73 16.42
N VAL A 1015 -4.17 16.16 17.52
CA VAL A 1015 -4.67 17.51 17.72
C VAL A 1015 -3.95 18.13 18.90
N ILE A 1016 -3.37 19.32 18.73
CA ILE A 1016 -2.78 20.11 19.80
C ILE A 1016 -3.76 21.20 20.27
N ASP A 1017 -3.69 21.51 21.56
CA ASP A 1017 -4.43 22.61 22.17
C ASP A 1017 -3.64 23.25 23.33
N ASN A 1018 -3.91 24.53 23.64
CA ASN A 1018 -3.32 25.32 24.73
C ASN A 1018 -1.79 25.14 24.91
N LEU A 1019 -0.97 25.63 23.97
CA LEU A 1019 0.49 25.62 24.12
C LEU A 1019 0.93 26.73 25.09
N VAL A 1020 1.74 26.38 26.09
CA VAL A 1020 2.27 27.29 27.11
C VAL A 1020 3.78 27.13 27.23
N VAL A 1021 4.52 28.23 27.25
CA VAL A 1021 5.97 28.25 27.50
C VAL A 1021 6.29 29.12 28.71
N TRP A 1022 7.14 28.61 29.61
CA TRP A 1022 7.57 29.26 30.85
C TRP A 1022 9.06 29.61 30.82
N ASP A 1023 9.47 30.69 31.47
CA ASP A 1023 10.88 31.13 31.58
C ASP A 1023 11.67 30.45 32.71
N LYS A 1024 11.17 29.33 33.24
CA LYS A 1024 11.80 28.55 34.30
C LYS A 1024 11.46 27.06 34.21
N ALA A 1025 12.14 26.26 35.03
CA ALA A 1025 11.69 24.91 35.37
C ALA A 1025 10.44 24.99 36.27
N ILE A 1026 9.32 24.42 35.83
CA ILE A 1026 8.02 24.48 36.53
C ILE A 1026 7.91 23.43 37.64
N THR A 1027 7.18 23.79 38.69
CA THR A 1027 6.83 22.90 39.82
C THR A 1027 5.63 22.01 39.49
N ALA A 1028 5.39 20.95 40.29
CA ALA A 1028 4.22 20.10 40.12
C ALA A 1028 2.88 20.86 40.23
N ASP A 1029 2.80 21.88 41.09
CA ASP A 1029 1.61 22.72 41.21
C ASP A 1029 1.39 23.59 39.95
N GLU A 1030 2.47 24.07 39.33
CA GLU A 1030 2.39 24.82 38.07
C GLU A 1030 2.04 23.92 36.88
N VAL A 1031 2.48 22.66 36.88
CA VAL A 1031 2.00 21.65 35.93
C VAL A 1031 0.51 21.41 36.11
N ALA A 1032 0.04 21.26 37.36
CA ALA A 1032 -1.38 21.08 37.64
C ALA A 1032 -2.21 22.31 37.24
N LEU A 1033 -1.64 23.52 37.38
CA LEU A 1033 -2.24 24.77 36.93
C LEU A 1033 -2.41 24.82 35.41
N SER A 1034 -1.39 24.39 34.63
CA SER A 1034 -1.44 24.44 33.16
C SER A 1034 -2.41 23.42 32.53
N MET A 1035 -2.86 22.42 33.30
CA MET A 1035 -3.92 21.51 32.86
C MET A 1035 -5.29 22.19 32.81
N GLY A 1036 -5.52 23.21 33.65
CA GLY A 1036 -6.80 23.90 33.73
C GLY A 1036 -6.92 25.10 32.80
N ASP A 1037 -7.97 25.90 33.02
CA ASP A 1037 -8.15 27.17 32.34
C ASP A 1037 -7.16 28.22 32.85
N LEU A 1038 -6.17 28.55 32.02
CA LEU A 1038 -5.31 29.70 32.24
C LEU A 1038 -6.02 30.98 31.78
N ASP A 1039 -6.40 31.84 32.71
CA ASP A 1039 -6.97 33.17 32.42
C ASP A 1039 -5.89 34.06 31.78
N PRO A 1040 -6.04 34.46 30.50
CA PRO A 1040 -5.09 35.34 29.81
C PRO A 1040 -4.83 36.66 30.55
N ALA A 1041 -5.80 37.15 31.33
CA ALA A 1041 -5.68 38.39 32.09
C ALA A 1041 -4.93 38.22 33.43
N LYS A 1042 -4.66 36.97 33.87
CA LYS A 1042 -4.07 36.65 35.19
C LYS A 1042 -3.01 35.55 35.09
N LEU A 1043 -2.25 35.51 34.01
CA LEU A 1043 -1.16 34.55 33.85
C LEU A 1043 -0.06 34.78 34.90
N PRO A 1044 0.56 33.70 35.42
CA PRO A 1044 1.76 33.83 36.26
C PRO A 1044 2.88 34.58 35.54
N GLU A 1045 3.67 35.37 36.28
CA GLU A 1045 4.71 36.26 35.72
C GLU A 1045 5.76 35.53 34.88
N ASN A 1046 5.99 34.24 35.18
CA ASN A 1046 6.96 33.39 34.51
C ASN A 1046 6.42 32.72 33.23
N VAL A 1047 5.16 32.97 32.84
CA VAL A 1047 4.62 32.51 31.55
C VAL A 1047 5.10 33.45 30.44
N LEU A 1048 6.00 32.95 29.58
CA LEU A 1048 6.49 33.68 28.41
C LEU A 1048 5.38 33.86 27.39
N GLY A 1049 4.67 32.78 27.06
CA GLY A 1049 3.59 32.80 26.08
C GLY A 1049 2.58 31.68 26.30
N LEU A 1050 1.29 32.01 26.17
CA LEU A 1050 0.17 31.09 26.02
C LEU A 1050 -0.46 31.33 24.64
N TRP A 1051 -0.64 30.24 23.89
CA TRP A 1051 -1.43 30.19 22.66
C TRP A 1051 -2.64 29.28 22.92
N ASN A 1052 -3.78 29.91 23.22
CA ASN A 1052 -5.03 29.20 23.56
C ASN A 1052 -5.85 28.75 22.34
N LEU A 1053 -5.48 29.20 21.13
CA LEU A 1053 -6.06 28.79 19.85
C LEU A 1053 -7.56 29.09 19.67
N GLU A 1054 -8.18 29.86 20.57
CA GLU A 1054 -9.61 30.21 20.51
C GLU A 1054 -9.93 31.25 19.42
N GLU A 1055 -8.92 31.95 18.91
CA GLU A 1055 -9.03 32.81 17.73
C GLU A 1055 -8.44 32.12 16.50
N LYS A 1056 -8.93 32.47 15.31
CA LYS A 1056 -8.30 32.00 14.07
C LYS A 1056 -6.92 32.61 13.92
N ALA A 1057 -6.05 31.90 13.22
CA ALA A 1057 -4.73 32.41 12.86
C ALA A 1057 -4.87 33.67 12.00
N GLY A 1058 -3.91 34.59 12.12
CA GLY A 1058 -3.83 35.77 11.27
C GLY A 1058 -3.56 35.42 9.80
N GLU A 1059 -3.51 36.44 8.93
CA GLU A 1059 -3.25 36.26 7.47
C GLU A 1059 -1.90 35.60 7.16
N ASN A 1060 -0.95 35.69 8.09
CA ASN A 1060 0.36 35.04 8.06
C ASN A 1060 0.35 33.59 8.60
N ASN A 1061 -0.82 33.03 8.90
CA ASN A 1061 -1.05 31.66 9.39
C ASN A 1061 -0.52 31.35 10.81
N VAL A 1062 -0.31 32.37 11.64
CA VAL A 1062 0.19 32.23 13.02
C VAL A 1062 -0.75 32.85 14.04
N PHE A 1063 -0.55 32.48 15.31
CA PHE A 1063 -1.31 32.90 16.47
C PHE A 1063 -0.39 33.76 17.37
N PRO A 1064 -0.83 34.96 17.78
CA PRO A 1064 -0.08 35.78 18.72
C PRO A 1064 -0.20 35.23 20.15
N ALA A 1065 0.90 35.27 20.90
CA ALA A 1065 0.91 34.88 22.31
C ALA A 1065 0.26 35.96 23.21
N VAL A 1066 -0.36 35.50 24.29
CA VAL A 1066 -0.58 36.30 25.52
C VAL A 1066 0.44 35.88 26.59
N GLY A 1067 0.74 36.75 27.56
CA GLY A 1067 1.76 36.49 28.60
C GLY A 1067 2.87 37.55 28.61
N LYS A 1068 4.06 37.21 29.12
CA LYS A 1068 5.18 38.15 29.26
C LYS A 1068 5.75 38.61 27.90
N LYS A 1069 5.69 37.76 26.87
CA LYS A 1069 6.11 38.03 25.49
C LYS A 1069 4.91 38.18 24.56
N VAL A 1070 4.08 39.19 24.83
CA VAL A 1070 2.87 39.50 24.05
C VAL A 1070 3.18 39.62 22.56
N GLY A 1071 2.37 39.00 21.72
CA GLY A 1071 2.45 39.12 20.26
C GLY A 1071 3.49 38.21 19.59
N VAL A 1072 4.28 37.45 20.34
CA VAL A 1072 5.17 36.44 19.74
C VAL A 1072 4.34 35.37 19.02
N GLU A 1073 4.72 35.08 17.79
CA GLU A 1073 3.93 34.27 16.88
C GLU A 1073 4.31 32.78 16.94
N ALA A 1074 3.32 31.91 17.09
CA ALA A 1074 3.44 30.46 16.93
C ALA A 1074 2.45 29.96 15.89
N GLY A 1075 2.72 28.82 15.26
CA GLY A 1075 1.76 28.27 14.31
C GLY A 1075 2.14 26.91 13.76
N THR A 1076 1.26 26.41 12.90
CA THR A 1076 1.53 25.21 12.11
C THR A 1076 2.59 25.56 11.07
N HIS A 1077 3.64 24.75 10.99
CA HIS A 1077 4.73 24.97 10.05
C HIS A 1077 5.31 23.68 9.49
N ASN A 1078 5.92 23.82 8.33
CA ASN A 1078 6.85 22.86 7.76
C ASN A 1078 8.10 23.59 7.27
N PHE A 1079 8.95 22.88 6.52
CA PHE A 1079 10.18 23.43 5.97
C PHE A 1079 10.22 23.22 4.47
N GLU A 1080 10.51 24.29 3.73
CA GLU A 1080 10.74 24.24 2.29
C GLU A 1080 12.17 23.82 2.03
N ALA A 1081 12.37 22.70 1.33
CA ALA A 1081 13.69 22.11 1.12
C ALA A 1081 14.61 23.03 0.30
N THR A 1082 15.87 23.17 0.72
CA THR A 1082 16.87 24.06 0.08
C THR A 1082 17.99 23.34 -0.67
N GLY A 1083 17.87 22.01 -0.87
CA GLY A 1083 18.74 21.22 -1.75
C GLY A 1083 19.87 20.44 -1.09
N ASN A 1084 20.27 20.78 0.15
CA ASN A 1084 21.17 19.95 0.95
C ASN A 1084 20.38 18.94 1.81
N GLU A 1085 21.02 17.84 2.17
CA GLU A 1085 20.39 16.77 2.96
C GLU A 1085 19.78 17.31 4.28
N GLY A 1086 18.47 17.11 4.43
CA GLY A 1086 17.71 17.50 5.62
C GLY A 1086 17.43 19.00 5.77
N GLN A 1087 18.00 19.88 4.92
CA GLN A 1087 17.90 21.33 5.06
C GLN A 1087 16.59 21.92 4.51
N GLY A 1088 16.08 22.94 5.19
CA GLY A 1088 14.97 23.75 4.69
C GLY A 1088 14.75 25.06 5.44
N VAL A 1089 13.98 25.94 4.82
CA VAL A 1089 13.56 27.24 5.38
C VAL A 1089 12.20 27.09 6.03
N LEU A 1090 12.03 27.66 7.24
CA LEU A 1090 10.77 27.65 7.96
C LEU A 1090 9.65 28.28 7.13
N LYS A 1091 8.53 27.56 7.01
CA LYS A 1091 7.35 28.00 6.29
C LYS A 1091 6.11 27.80 7.15
N TRP A 1092 5.48 28.91 7.53
CA TRP A 1092 4.16 28.88 8.18
C TRP A 1092 3.10 28.44 7.18
N ILE A 1093 2.21 27.55 7.60
CA ILE A 1093 1.15 26.99 6.77
C ILE A 1093 -0.20 27.12 7.47
N ALA A 1094 -1.26 27.19 6.68
CA ALA A 1094 -2.62 27.32 7.19
C ALA A 1094 -2.98 26.15 8.11
N SER A 1095 -3.44 26.47 9.32
CA SER A 1095 -3.85 25.48 10.31
C SER A 1095 -5.19 24.84 9.94
N SER A 1096 -5.32 23.54 10.21
CA SER A 1096 -6.62 22.84 10.14
C SER A 1096 -7.25 22.80 11.52
N TYR A 1097 -8.46 23.32 11.67
CA TYR A 1097 -9.16 23.38 12.95
C TYR A 1097 -10.06 22.17 13.17
N THR A 1098 -10.14 21.71 14.41
CA THR A 1098 -11.07 20.68 14.89
C THR A 1098 -11.45 20.95 16.35
N SER A 1099 -12.29 20.11 16.94
CA SER A 1099 -12.63 20.19 18.37
C SER A 1099 -11.35 20.04 19.21
N GLY A 1100 -11.12 21.01 20.08
CA GLY A 1100 -10.03 21.03 21.07
C GLY A 1100 -10.30 20.15 22.29
N THR A 1101 -9.48 20.35 23.31
CA THR A 1101 -9.57 19.61 24.57
C THR A 1101 -10.86 19.96 25.31
N PRO A 1102 -11.60 18.98 25.84
CA PRO A 1102 -12.84 19.23 26.57
C PRO A 1102 -12.59 19.71 28.01
N PHE A 1103 -11.33 19.77 28.45
CA PHE A 1103 -10.92 20.10 29.81
C PHE A 1103 -10.57 21.56 30.02
N VAL A 1104 -10.67 22.36 28.95
CA VAL A 1104 -10.50 23.82 28.99
C VAL A 1104 -11.74 24.48 28.42
N LYS A 1105 -12.06 25.68 28.91
CA LYS A 1105 -13.18 26.50 28.45
C LYS A 1105 -12.85 27.07 27.08
N GLY A 1106 -13.81 26.92 26.19
CA GLY A 1106 -13.80 27.53 24.87
C GLY A 1106 -15.12 27.29 24.17
N THR A 1107 -15.47 28.16 23.23
CA THR A 1107 -16.65 28.02 22.37
C THR A 1107 -16.32 28.27 20.91
N ALA A 1108 -15.03 28.43 20.59
CA ALA A 1108 -14.55 28.81 19.28
C ALA A 1108 -14.82 27.72 18.21
N PHE A 1109 -14.86 26.45 18.60
CA PHE A 1109 -15.15 25.35 17.68
C PHE A 1109 -16.57 24.78 17.86
N PRO A 1110 -17.46 24.95 16.86
CA PRO A 1110 -18.80 24.39 16.92
C PRO A 1110 -18.78 22.90 16.57
N VAL A 1111 -19.34 22.07 17.46
CA VAL A 1111 -19.59 20.64 17.23
C VAL A 1111 -21.02 20.50 16.70
N VAL A 1112 -21.14 20.33 15.38
CA VAL A 1112 -22.44 20.29 14.69
C VAL A 1112 -22.60 18.99 13.91
N THR A 1113 -23.73 18.33 14.13
CA THR A 1113 -24.09 17.05 13.52
C THR A 1113 -24.78 17.25 12.18
N LYS A 1114 -24.31 16.53 11.16
CA LYS A 1114 -24.87 16.54 9.80
C LYS A 1114 -25.34 15.16 9.41
N ALA A 1115 -26.47 15.10 8.70
CA ALA A 1115 -26.96 13.90 8.03
C ALA A 1115 -26.33 13.76 6.64
N VAL A 1116 -25.89 12.54 6.33
CA VAL A 1116 -25.39 12.16 5.00
C VAL A 1116 -26.14 10.92 4.54
N TRP A 1117 -26.82 11.04 3.41
CA TRP A 1117 -27.60 9.97 2.80
C TRP A 1117 -26.85 9.31 1.65
N LYS A 1118 -26.92 7.99 1.56
CA LYS A 1118 -26.35 7.20 0.46
C LYS A 1118 -27.34 6.15 0.00
N ALA A 1119 -27.67 6.16 -1.29
CA ALA A 1119 -28.58 5.22 -1.94
C ALA A 1119 -28.11 4.92 -3.37
N LYS A 1120 -28.30 3.67 -3.82
CA LYS A 1120 -27.78 3.19 -5.11
C LYS A 1120 -28.74 3.50 -6.26
N LYS A 1121 -28.21 3.83 -7.44
CA LYS A 1121 -28.98 4.09 -8.69
C LYS A 1121 -30.18 5.02 -8.46
N SER A 1122 -29.99 6.01 -7.59
CA SER A 1122 -31.05 6.86 -7.11
C SER A 1122 -30.67 8.33 -7.24
N GLU A 1123 -31.70 9.17 -7.31
CA GLU A 1123 -31.60 10.60 -7.15
C GLU A 1123 -32.04 10.95 -5.73
N ILE A 1124 -31.17 11.63 -4.97
CA ILE A 1124 -31.46 12.11 -3.61
C ILE A 1124 -31.74 13.61 -3.70
N THR A 1125 -32.85 14.07 -3.13
CA THR A 1125 -33.29 15.48 -3.13
C THR A 1125 -33.90 15.87 -1.79
N GLY A 1126 -33.97 17.18 -1.51
CA GLY A 1126 -34.65 17.69 -0.32
C GLY A 1126 -33.99 17.33 1.01
N GLU A 1127 -32.68 17.04 1.00
CA GLU A 1127 -31.94 16.64 2.20
C GLU A 1127 -31.95 17.77 3.24
N THR A 1128 -32.47 17.47 4.41
CA THR A 1128 -32.44 18.34 5.60
C THR A 1128 -32.06 17.50 6.82
N GLY A 1129 -31.51 18.12 7.86
CA GLY A 1129 -31.29 17.41 9.11
C GLY A 1129 -30.26 18.04 10.04
N ASN A 1130 -30.45 17.76 11.33
CA ASN A 1130 -29.57 18.12 12.44
C ASN A 1130 -29.32 16.88 13.34
N ALA A 1131 -28.80 17.07 14.56
CA ALA A 1131 -28.53 15.96 15.48
C ALA A 1131 -29.78 15.10 15.80
N THR A 1132 -30.95 15.72 15.91
CA THR A 1132 -32.18 15.09 16.44
C THR A 1132 -33.17 14.64 15.38
N ALA A 1133 -33.20 15.26 14.21
CA ALA A 1133 -34.16 14.91 13.16
C ALA A 1133 -33.68 15.38 11.79
N GLY A 1134 -34.18 14.73 10.74
CA GLY A 1134 -33.93 15.12 9.35
C GLY A 1134 -34.59 14.17 8.36
N GLU A 1135 -34.60 14.59 7.10
CA GLU A 1135 -35.39 13.98 6.04
C GLU A 1135 -34.65 14.02 4.69
N ALA A 1136 -35.00 13.10 3.79
CA ALA A 1136 -34.57 13.11 2.40
C ALA A 1136 -35.59 12.42 1.48
N LEU A 1137 -35.70 12.88 0.24
CA LEU A 1137 -36.49 12.23 -0.82
C LEU A 1137 -35.57 11.46 -1.75
N ILE A 1138 -35.80 10.16 -1.91
CA ILE A 1138 -34.96 9.28 -2.72
C ILE A 1138 -35.79 8.62 -3.81
N ALA A 1139 -35.42 8.83 -5.07
CA ALA A 1139 -36.08 8.21 -6.23
C ALA A 1139 -35.14 7.23 -6.93
N PHE A 1140 -35.58 5.99 -7.11
CA PHE A 1140 -34.78 4.92 -7.72
C PHE A 1140 -35.03 4.85 -9.23
N LYS A 1141 -33.97 4.90 -10.03
CA LYS A 1141 -34.06 5.02 -11.50
C LYS A 1141 -34.21 3.68 -12.23
N GLN A 1142 -34.09 2.55 -11.52
CA GLN A 1142 -34.19 1.21 -12.09
C GLN A 1142 -35.00 0.30 -11.17
N LYS A 1143 -35.51 -0.80 -11.73
CA LYS A 1143 -36.18 -1.86 -10.95
C LYS A 1143 -35.16 -2.64 -10.12
N GLY A 1144 -35.57 -3.07 -8.93
CA GLY A 1144 -34.75 -3.92 -8.06
C GLY A 1144 -34.93 -3.65 -6.58
N ASP A 1145 -34.08 -4.28 -5.79
CA ASP A 1145 -34.04 -4.15 -4.33
C ASP A 1145 -32.92 -3.19 -3.94
N TYR A 1146 -33.25 -2.19 -3.13
CA TYR A 1146 -32.32 -1.15 -2.73
C TYR A 1146 -32.19 -1.04 -1.22
N ASP A 1147 -31.00 -0.63 -0.77
CA ASP A 1147 -30.76 -0.18 0.60
C ASP A 1147 -30.43 1.31 0.62
N VAL A 1148 -30.81 1.99 1.69
CA VAL A 1148 -30.44 3.38 1.96
C VAL A 1148 -29.66 3.44 3.25
N THR A 1149 -28.50 4.10 3.23
CA THR A 1149 -27.66 4.29 4.42
C THR A 1149 -27.73 5.75 4.84
N LEU A 1150 -28.11 5.99 6.09
CA LEU A 1150 -27.98 7.28 6.77
C LEU A 1150 -26.74 7.25 7.66
N THR A 1151 -25.95 8.32 7.64
CA THR A 1151 -24.88 8.57 8.59
C THR A 1151 -25.07 9.93 9.25
N LEU A 1152 -25.09 9.97 10.58
CA LEU A 1152 -24.96 11.21 11.35
C LEU A 1152 -23.50 11.39 11.75
N VAL A 1153 -22.91 12.53 11.44
CA VAL A 1153 -21.48 12.80 11.66
C VAL A 1153 -21.26 14.20 12.23
N ASN A 1154 -20.37 14.30 13.23
CA ASN A 1154 -19.81 15.56 13.73
C ASN A 1154 -18.28 15.42 13.93
N SER A 1155 -17.63 16.40 14.54
CA SER A 1155 -16.17 16.38 14.78
C SER A 1155 -15.71 15.34 15.82
N LEU A 1156 -16.62 14.80 16.63
CA LEU A 1156 -16.31 13.81 17.66
C LEU A 1156 -16.45 12.38 17.12
N GLY A 1157 -17.28 12.15 16.11
CA GLY A 1157 -17.45 10.84 15.47
C GLY A 1157 -18.71 10.75 14.62
N SER A 1158 -19.14 9.52 14.34
CA SER A 1158 -20.34 9.24 13.54
C SER A 1158 -21.09 7.99 13.98
N ASP A 1159 -22.38 7.94 13.64
CA ASP A 1159 -23.23 6.75 13.73
C ASP A 1159 -23.96 6.54 12.41
N SER A 1160 -24.11 5.28 11.98
CA SER A 1160 -24.67 4.91 10.68
C SER A 1160 -25.73 3.83 10.82
N LYS A 1161 -26.85 4.00 10.13
CA LYS A 1161 -27.94 3.02 10.07
C LYS A 1161 -28.33 2.75 8.63
N LYS A 1162 -28.50 1.48 8.29
CA LYS A 1162 -28.99 1.04 6.98
C LYS A 1162 -30.47 0.70 7.08
N PHE A 1163 -31.27 1.28 6.20
CA PHE A 1163 -32.64 0.86 5.93
C PHE A 1163 -32.59 -0.18 4.82
N SER A 1164 -32.98 -1.40 5.15
CA SER A 1164 -32.93 -2.50 4.19
C SER A 1164 -34.26 -2.67 3.45
N VAL A 1165 -34.13 -2.79 2.13
CA VAL A 1165 -35.17 -3.18 1.17
C VAL A 1165 -36.20 -2.09 0.83
N ILE A 1166 -35.94 -1.37 -0.27
CA ILE A 1166 -36.95 -0.72 -1.11
C ILE A 1166 -37.12 -1.58 -2.36
N LYS A 1167 -38.33 -2.08 -2.61
CA LYS A 1167 -38.63 -2.82 -3.83
C LYS A 1167 -39.18 -1.86 -4.88
N VAL A 1168 -38.49 -1.71 -5.99
CA VAL A 1168 -38.85 -0.75 -7.04
C VAL A 1168 -39.41 -1.48 -8.26
N ASP A 1169 -40.67 -1.22 -8.61
CA ASP A 1169 -41.46 -1.87 -9.67
C ASP A 1169 -41.38 -3.40 -9.65
N TYR A 1170 -41.87 -3.99 -8.56
CA TYR A 1170 -42.44 -5.33 -8.64
C TYR A 1170 -43.95 -5.15 -8.81
N PRO A 1171 -44.58 -5.80 -9.80
CA PRO A 1171 -46.01 -5.64 -10.03
C PRO A 1171 -46.80 -5.96 -8.76
N GLU A 1172 -47.82 -5.14 -8.50
CA GLU A 1172 -48.75 -5.31 -7.39
C GLU A 1172 -49.22 -6.76 -7.29
N SER A 1173 -49.10 -7.32 -6.08
CA SER A 1173 -49.70 -8.59 -5.66
C SER A 1173 -49.27 -9.85 -6.42
N ILE A 1174 -48.77 -10.81 -5.63
CA ILE A 1174 -48.45 -12.18 -6.04
C ILE A 1174 -49.69 -12.83 -6.64
N GLY A 1175 -49.68 -13.04 -7.96
CA GLY A 1175 -50.75 -13.74 -8.63
C GLY A 1175 -50.56 -14.05 -10.12
N THR A 1176 -49.41 -13.80 -10.75
CA THR A 1176 -49.13 -14.27 -12.13
C THR A 1176 -47.72 -13.87 -12.56
N VAL A 1177 -46.84 -14.83 -12.85
CA VAL A 1177 -45.61 -14.55 -13.62
C VAL A 1177 -45.95 -14.81 -15.08
N GLU A 1178 -46.36 -13.77 -15.79
CA GLU A 1178 -46.34 -13.77 -17.26
C GLU A 1178 -45.00 -13.22 -17.74
N ALA A 1179 -44.20 -14.11 -18.36
CA ALA A 1179 -43.25 -13.75 -19.40
C ALA A 1179 -42.92 -14.99 -20.25
N ALA A 1180 -43.64 -15.07 -21.36
CA ALA A 1180 -43.41 -15.70 -22.66
C ALA A 1180 -43.31 -17.23 -22.88
N ASP A 1181 -43.05 -18.11 -21.92
CA ASP A 1181 -42.97 -19.56 -22.25
C ASP A 1181 -43.68 -20.54 -21.30
N PHE A 1182 -43.91 -20.18 -20.03
CA PHE A 1182 -44.76 -20.95 -19.11
C PHE A 1182 -45.12 -20.13 -17.86
N ARG A 1183 -46.20 -20.52 -17.18
CA ARG A 1183 -46.76 -19.90 -15.96
C ARG A 1183 -46.77 -20.90 -14.82
N THR A 1184 -46.28 -20.53 -13.63
CA THR A 1184 -46.31 -21.37 -12.43
C THR A 1184 -47.34 -20.85 -11.42
N ILE A 1185 -48.24 -21.71 -10.96
CA ILE A 1185 -49.33 -21.42 -10.02
C ILE A 1185 -49.24 -22.41 -8.86
N VAL A 1186 -49.31 -21.94 -7.61
CA VAL A 1186 -49.47 -22.82 -6.44
C VAL A 1186 -50.97 -22.97 -6.16
N VAL A 1187 -51.48 -24.20 -6.16
CA VAL A 1187 -52.88 -24.53 -5.88
C VAL A 1187 -52.93 -25.57 -4.78
N GLY A 1188 -53.24 -25.15 -3.55
CA GLY A 1188 -53.27 -26.03 -2.38
C GLY A 1188 -51.90 -26.67 -2.10
N GLU A 1189 -51.84 -28.00 -2.15
CA GLU A 1189 -50.60 -28.76 -1.96
C GLU A 1189 -49.76 -28.93 -3.23
N ASP A 1190 -50.27 -28.48 -4.39
CA ASP A 1190 -49.65 -28.70 -5.69
C ASP A 1190 -49.12 -27.41 -6.32
N VAL A 1191 -48.12 -27.56 -7.17
CA VAL A 1191 -47.66 -26.58 -8.15
C VAL A 1191 -48.16 -27.02 -9.52
N LEU A 1192 -48.94 -26.15 -10.17
CA LEU A 1192 -49.34 -26.27 -11.56
C LEU A 1192 -48.42 -25.40 -12.43
N ILE A 1193 -47.91 -25.95 -13.52
CA ILE A 1193 -47.04 -25.25 -14.46
C ILE A 1193 -47.68 -25.36 -15.84
N GLU A 1194 -48.18 -24.26 -16.39
CA GLU A 1194 -48.82 -24.17 -17.70
C GLU A 1194 -47.79 -23.76 -18.75
N PHE A 1195 -47.70 -24.46 -19.87
CA PHE A 1195 -46.70 -24.22 -20.92
C PHE A 1195 -47.34 -23.57 -22.14
N ALA A 1196 -46.74 -22.48 -22.63
CA ALA A 1196 -47.26 -21.75 -23.78
C ALA A 1196 -46.92 -22.42 -25.12
N GLN A 1197 -45.99 -23.37 -25.17
CA GLN A 1197 -45.55 -24.06 -26.39
C GLN A 1197 -45.58 -25.58 -26.21
N ALA A 1198 -45.88 -26.32 -27.29
CA ALA A 1198 -45.75 -27.78 -27.28
C ALA A 1198 -44.28 -28.21 -27.22
N GLY A 1199 -43.95 -29.21 -26.40
CA GLY A 1199 -42.57 -29.67 -26.24
C GLY A 1199 -42.42 -30.79 -25.22
N ARG A 1200 -41.23 -31.39 -25.15
CA ARG A 1200 -40.90 -32.30 -24.04
C ARG A 1200 -40.22 -31.49 -22.94
N TYR A 1201 -40.86 -31.45 -21.78
CA TYR A 1201 -40.41 -30.66 -20.64
C TYR A 1201 -40.01 -31.57 -19.48
N ASP A 1202 -38.84 -31.29 -18.91
CA ASP A 1202 -38.39 -31.82 -17.63
C ASP A 1202 -38.53 -30.73 -16.56
N VAL A 1203 -39.42 -30.97 -15.60
CA VAL A 1203 -39.67 -30.08 -14.47
C VAL A 1203 -39.16 -30.75 -13.21
N SER A 1204 -38.19 -30.11 -12.55
CA SER A 1204 -37.64 -30.54 -11.26
C SER A 1204 -37.87 -29.48 -10.20
N VAL A 1205 -38.31 -29.84 -8.99
CA VAL A 1205 -38.46 -28.94 -7.84
C VAL A 1205 -37.47 -29.32 -6.76
N TYR A 1206 -36.74 -28.34 -6.23
CA TYR A 1206 -35.74 -28.51 -5.17
C TYR A 1206 -36.15 -27.71 -3.93
N ASN A 1207 -35.85 -28.20 -2.73
CA ASN A 1207 -35.92 -27.40 -1.51
C ASN A 1207 -34.65 -26.53 -1.35
N LEU A 1208 -34.61 -25.64 -0.35
CA LEU A 1208 -33.44 -24.79 -0.08
C LEU A 1208 -32.16 -25.55 0.31
N ALA A 1209 -32.28 -26.81 0.74
CA ALA A 1209 -31.13 -27.69 0.99
C ALA A 1209 -30.59 -28.34 -0.29
N GLY A 1210 -31.12 -27.97 -1.47
CA GLY A 1210 -30.71 -28.52 -2.77
C GLY A 1210 -31.24 -29.92 -3.07
N GLN A 1211 -32.11 -30.47 -2.22
CA GLN A 1211 -32.70 -31.80 -2.43
C GLN A 1211 -33.88 -31.69 -3.41
N ARG A 1212 -33.92 -32.57 -4.41
CA ARG A 1212 -35.05 -32.64 -5.36
C ARG A 1212 -36.27 -33.26 -4.67
N VAL A 1213 -37.31 -32.46 -4.47
CA VAL A 1213 -38.55 -32.84 -3.76
C VAL A 1213 -39.68 -33.26 -4.68
N ALA A 1214 -39.67 -32.85 -5.95
CA ALA A 1214 -40.64 -33.27 -6.96
C ALA A 1214 -40.02 -33.25 -8.36
N HIS A 1215 -40.48 -34.11 -9.27
CA HIS A 1215 -39.98 -34.18 -10.65
C HIS A 1215 -41.04 -34.74 -11.59
N LYS A 1216 -41.08 -34.21 -12.82
CA LYS A 1216 -41.92 -34.73 -13.91
C LYS A 1216 -41.31 -34.40 -15.27
N ASP A 1217 -41.03 -35.43 -16.05
CA ASP A 1217 -40.75 -35.36 -17.48
C ASP A 1217 -42.03 -35.73 -18.23
N ALA A 1218 -42.50 -34.84 -19.11
CA ALA A 1218 -43.70 -35.07 -19.88
C ALA A 1218 -43.65 -34.34 -21.23
N ARG A 1219 -44.31 -34.93 -22.23
CA ARG A 1219 -44.61 -34.25 -23.48
C ARG A 1219 -45.89 -33.45 -23.31
N ILE A 1220 -45.77 -32.12 -23.39
CA ILE A 1220 -46.85 -31.17 -23.15
C ILE A 1220 -47.31 -30.62 -24.49
N PHE A 1221 -48.63 -30.63 -24.73
CA PHE A 1221 -49.24 -29.95 -25.87
C PHE A 1221 -49.28 -28.44 -25.61
N GLU A 1222 -49.44 -27.64 -26.66
CA GLU A 1222 -49.55 -26.18 -26.53
C GLU A 1222 -50.71 -25.81 -25.59
N GLY A 1223 -50.45 -24.99 -24.57
CA GLY A 1223 -51.41 -24.66 -23.51
C GLY A 1223 -51.61 -25.76 -22.44
N GLY A 1224 -50.89 -26.87 -22.52
CA GLY A 1224 -50.94 -27.96 -21.54
C GLY A 1224 -50.20 -27.65 -20.25
N ASN A 1225 -50.39 -28.47 -19.21
CA ASN A 1225 -49.81 -28.23 -17.88
C ASN A 1225 -49.13 -29.46 -17.25
N VAL A 1226 -48.28 -29.18 -16.26
CA VAL A 1226 -47.65 -30.15 -15.36
C VAL A 1226 -48.03 -29.80 -13.93
N GLN A 1227 -48.58 -30.78 -13.21
CA GLN A 1227 -48.87 -30.68 -11.78
C GLN A 1227 -47.85 -31.49 -10.97
N LEU A 1228 -47.31 -30.89 -9.91
CA LEU A 1228 -46.34 -31.48 -8.98
C LEU A 1228 -46.74 -31.17 -7.53
N ARG A 1229 -46.87 -32.21 -6.69
CA ARG A 1229 -47.17 -32.02 -5.27
C ARG A 1229 -45.94 -31.57 -4.50
N LEU A 1230 -46.10 -30.54 -3.67
CA LEU A 1230 -45.06 -30.06 -2.76
C LEU A 1230 -45.37 -30.57 -1.35
N GLY A 1231 -44.38 -31.17 -0.68
CA GLY A 1231 -44.52 -31.69 0.68
C GLY A 1231 -44.80 -30.61 1.73
N GLN A 1232 -43.77 -30.00 2.30
CA GLN A 1232 -43.90 -29.08 3.44
C GLN A 1232 -44.02 -27.60 3.03
N THR A 1233 -44.52 -26.74 3.92
CA THR A 1233 -44.44 -25.27 3.76
C THR A 1233 -42.96 -24.86 3.69
N GLY A 1234 -42.61 -23.94 2.79
CA GLY A 1234 -41.22 -23.54 2.60
C GLY A 1234 -40.93 -22.96 1.22
N THR A 1235 -39.68 -22.56 1.02
CA THR A 1235 -39.20 -22.07 -0.27
C THR A 1235 -38.65 -23.22 -1.11
N TYR A 1236 -39.04 -23.23 -2.37
CA TYR A 1236 -38.66 -24.19 -3.39
C TYR A 1236 -38.02 -23.49 -4.59
N VAL A 1237 -37.29 -24.26 -5.38
CA VAL A 1237 -36.70 -23.85 -6.65
C VAL A 1237 -37.21 -24.80 -7.72
N VAL A 1238 -38.03 -24.29 -8.64
CA VAL A 1238 -38.55 -25.04 -9.78
C VAL A 1238 -37.63 -24.79 -10.97
N LYS A 1239 -37.00 -25.85 -11.45
CA LYS A 1239 -36.15 -25.87 -12.63
C LYS A 1239 -36.91 -26.52 -13.78
N VAL A 1240 -37.04 -25.80 -14.90
CA VAL A 1240 -37.71 -26.28 -16.11
C VAL A 1240 -36.67 -26.39 -17.21
N ALA A 1241 -36.58 -27.55 -17.85
CA ALA A 1241 -35.79 -27.79 -19.04
C ALA A 1241 -36.68 -28.25 -20.19
N ARG A 1242 -36.35 -27.82 -21.41
CA ARG A 1242 -36.98 -28.28 -22.66
C ARG A 1242 -35.90 -28.94 -23.50
N ASP A 1243 -36.15 -30.16 -23.95
CA ASP A 1243 -35.22 -30.94 -24.79
C ASP A 1243 -33.78 -31.00 -24.22
N GLY A 1244 -33.66 -31.17 -22.89
CA GLY A 1244 -32.37 -31.30 -22.19
C GLY A 1244 -31.65 -29.99 -21.86
N LYS A 1245 -32.17 -28.83 -22.26
CA LYS A 1245 -31.62 -27.51 -21.89
C LYS A 1245 -32.50 -26.81 -20.87
N VAL A 1246 -31.90 -26.33 -19.79
CA VAL A 1246 -32.59 -25.56 -18.75
C VAL A 1246 -33.05 -24.25 -19.36
N VAL A 1247 -34.36 -24.08 -19.48
CA VAL A 1247 -34.95 -22.85 -20.03
C VAL A 1247 -35.13 -21.80 -18.95
N ARG A 1248 -35.43 -22.22 -17.70
CA ARG A 1248 -35.59 -21.29 -16.58
C ARG A 1248 -35.55 -21.99 -15.22
N THR A 1249 -35.18 -21.23 -14.20
CA THR A 1249 -35.30 -21.61 -12.79
C THR A 1249 -36.10 -20.54 -12.05
N VAL A 1250 -37.13 -20.94 -11.32
CA VAL A 1250 -38.08 -20.04 -10.63
C VAL A 1250 -38.10 -20.38 -9.15
N LYS A 1251 -37.90 -19.38 -8.28
CA LYS A 1251 -38.09 -19.53 -6.84
C LYS A 1251 -39.58 -19.47 -6.53
N LEU A 1252 -40.09 -20.44 -5.78
CA LEU A 1252 -41.50 -20.58 -5.45
C LEU A 1252 -41.65 -20.74 -3.94
N LEU A 1253 -42.56 -19.98 -3.33
CA LEU A 1253 -42.84 -20.07 -1.90
C LEU A 1253 -44.17 -20.79 -1.69
N LYS A 1254 -44.16 -21.93 -1.00
CA LYS A 1254 -45.35 -22.53 -0.41
C LYS A 1254 -45.52 -21.92 0.98
N LYS A 1255 -46.60 -21.15 1.18
CA LYS A 1255 -46.96 -20.55 2.49
C LYS A 1255 -47.63 -21.55 3.41
#